data_AF-A0A1H4HJX4-F1
#
_entry.id   AF-A0A1H4HJX4-F1
#
_cell.length_a   1.000
_cell.length_b   1.000
_cell.length_c   1.000
_cell.angle_alpha   90.00
_cell.angle_beta   90.00
_cell.angle_gamma   90.00
#
_symmetry.space_group_name_H-M   'P 1'
#
loop_
_entity.id
_entity.type
_entity.pdbx_description
1 polymer ?
#
loop_
_entity_poly.entity_id
_entity_poly.type
_entity_poly.pdbx_seq_one_letter_code
_entity_poly.pdbx_strand_id
1 'polypeptide(L)'
;MNLIQNVNELCSKLASHGWRDMLLSVTNNELDIVQKTHENLRKALLAPLNNIDREFPGFEDYAFEDNKGICPRNPASSLLYHALSSPNVLWQDKSKAHKLTYFPDLSELELIENFVFGITPPSLSFLFSEAKGAELAIVVYASQYRTAVDTPHQKHANIVYSRTGVARVGTAASFFNPETRSFDALVADDPHKIRVLPARYCAYIAIKHRGDESFLGKNMRKDINDTDEAPIDRELDFWVPVQKLFSGNECIDGRTVAVSFSANHKNEKIKRVHQFVKQRFSLETGHSTADLLNDPFVISDEIASFSAADNLLKPAVHDSLVDKAAMKGNHVVLTKPALPQTQNGWQLERKGNTLADFSTSLELRSSEGARTGPEYMHIRTKVEQDGSLTDLNLSEDIASQIFPEQYNALHYKDFTGDGAVVVNLSGLPEVGKVLPAYSIVAAPDFFPFVEQSEILHQSLQLLANPWFRQPETLCNTRMYPNISSHHEFDIEADDAWNTITSLVCLPVISGITTNFKDPAKENRISYLTDGAAGIFAPGWDTSFDITIRNQEAITHLSAYGLGSPFPEDSKLCAALSSFWPAVAPDISRSFWPTRATVLPLLDAEIGANGQGTGWDGELGPNYKRSQKTVTFKRFEYVDYTLNVYENKFNYHLLAGIDAEEYLKRVVSYKKLKQLNDEINADQIKLVSVSKPGEADADLISARAAVPQLSDSVLYKYIFVRPDRASFVNLDITTLQFSITDELIYLVDAGGSVATRTLKEDWKLA
;
A
#
# COMPACT_ATOMS: atom_id res chain seq x y z
N MET A 1 31.80 14.66 -12.67
CA MET A 1 31.87 14.47 -11.21
C MET A 1 33.04 13.54 -10.93
N ASN A 2 33.50 13.44 -9.69
CA ASN A 2 34.48 12.44 -9.29
C ASN A 2 33.87 11.73 -8.06
N LEU A 3 33.22 10.59 -8.28
CA LEU A 3 32.46 9.88 -7.25
C LEU A 3 33.31 9.56 -6.03
N ILE A 4 34.56 9.12 -6.22
CA ILE A 4 35.43 8.76 -5.08
C ILE A 4 35.77 9.98 -4.23
N GLN A 5 35.92 11.17 -4.83
CA GLN A 5 36.12 12.40 -4.06
C GLN A 5 34.90 12.71 -3.19
N ASN A 6 33.70 12.68 -3.76
CA ASN A 6 32.46 12.94 -3.03
C ASN A 6 32.24 11.90 -1.91
N VAL A 7 32.53 10.63 -2.17
CA VAL A 7 32.46 9.56 -1.15
C VAL A 7 33.49 9.79 -0.05
N ASN A 8 34.69 10.28 -0.37
CA ASN A 8 35.70 10.63 0.64
C ASN A 8 35.24 11.79 1.55
N GLU A 9 34.56 12.79 0.98
CA GLU A 9 33.95 13.90 1.74
C GLU A 9 32.83 13.38 2.65
N LEU A 10 31.95 12.50 2.14
CA LEU A 10 30.90 11.85 2.93
C LEU A 10 31.49 11.00 4.07
N CYS A 11 32.47 10.15 3.80
CA CYS A 11 33.15 9.35 4.84
C CYS A 11 33.79 10.22 5.92
N SER A 12 34.38 11.36 5.54
CA SER A 12 34.97 12.31 6.50
C SER A 12 33.91 12.96 7.39
N LYS A 13 32.75 13.33 6.81
CA LYS A 13 31.59 13.82 7.56
C LYS A 13 31.08 12.77 8.54
N LEU A 14 30.80 11.56 8.05
CA LEU A 14 30.29 10.43 8.84
C LEU A 14 31.22 10.05 10.00
N ALA A 15 32.53 10.15 9.82
CA ALA A 15 33.50 9.84 10.88
C ALA A 15 33.27 10.65 12.16
N SER A 16 32.89 11.94 12.03
CA SER A 16 32.59 12.79 13.19
C SER A 16 31.31 12.42 13.95
N HIS A 17 30.51 11.51 13.40
CA HIS A 17 29.23 11.07 13.94
C HIS A 17 29.25 9.61 14.43
N GLY A 18 30.44 9.02 14.60
CA GLY A 18 30.66 7.68 15.18
C GLY A 18 30.75 6.54 14.16
N TRP A 19 30.55 6.82 12.86
CA TRP A 19 30.56 5.78 11.82
C TRP A 19 31.93 5.12 11.62
N ARG A 20 33.02 5.89 11.74
CA ARG A 20 34.37 5.36 11.61
C ARG A 20 34.67 4.34 12.70
N ASP A 21 34.39 4.71 13.95
CA ASP A 21 34.69 3.87 15.11
C ASP A 21 33.84 2.59 15.08
N MET A 22 32.58 2.70 14.68
CA MET A 22 31.70 1.56 14.43
C MET A 22 32.27 0.63 13.34
N LEU A 23 32.65 1.15 12.18
CA LEU A 23 33.19 0.33 11.08
C LEU A 23 34.52 -0.32 11.45
N LEU A 24 35.39 0.37 12.18
CA LEU A 24 36.61 -0.22 12.74
C LEU A 24 36.26 -1.34 13.73
N SER A 25 35.27 -1.16 14.59
CA SER A 25 34.84 -2.21 15.53
C SER A 25 34.27 -3.43 14.81
N VAL A 26 33.37 -3.22 13.85
CA VAL A 26 32.72 -4.30 13.07
C VAL A 26 33.74 -5.09 12.25
N THR A 27 34.80 -4.44 11.78
CA THR A 27 35.80 -5.07 10.89
C THR A 27 37.10 -5.45 11.59
N ASN A 28 37.16 -5.38 12.93
CA ASN A 28 38.39 -5.60 13.69
C ASN A 28 39.58 -4.74 13.19
N ASN A 29 39.32 -3.46 12.94
CA ASN A 29 40.23 -2.44 12.42
C ASN A 29 40.67 -2.61 10.95
N GLU A 30 40.01 -3.46 10.16
CA GLU A 30 40.37 -3.68 8.75
C GLU A 30 39.83 -2.59 7.80
N LEU A 31 38.71 -1.94 8.15
CA LEU A 31 38.12 -0.88 7.33
C LEU A 31 38.15 0.48 8.06
N ASP A 32 39.11 1.33 7.67
CA ASP A 32 39.13 2.75 8.06
C ASP A 32 38.63 3.62 6.89
N ILE A 33 37.45 4.22 7.06
CA ILE A 33 36.84 5.11 6.05
C ILE A 33 37.47 6.52 6.02
N VAL A 34 38.34 6.87 6.97
CA VAL A 34 39.06 8.13 6.97
C VAL A 34 40.45 7.93 6.40
N GLN A 35 40.65 8.37 5.16
CA GLN A 35 41.92 8.23 4.46
C GLN A 35 42.48 9.59 4.04
N LYS A 36 43.81 9.68 3.94
CA LYS A 36 44.49 10.93 3.55
C LYS A 36 44.17 11.38 2.12
N THR A 37 43.85 10.44 1.24
CA THR A 37 43.54 10.69 -0.17
C THR A 37 42.38 9.80 -0.62
N HIS A 38 41.60 10.29 -1.59
CA HIS A 38 40.51 9.52 -2.18
C HIS A 38 41.00 8.22 -2.85
N GLU A 39 42.24 8.18 -3.37
CA GLU A 39 42.85 6.94 -3.88
C GLU A 39 43.16 5.91 -2.78
N ASN A 40 43.56 6.36 -1.60
CA ASN A 40 43.76 5.47 -0.47
C ASN A 40 42.42 4.93 0.05
N LEU A 41 41.38 5.77 0.05
CA LEU A 41 40.01 5.33 0.33
C LEU A 41 39.55 4.26 -0.65
N ARG A 42 39.74 4.49 -1.96
CA ARG A 42 39.41 3.52 -3.00
C ARG A 42 40.09 2.17 -2.77
N LYS A 43 41.38 2.18 -2.43
CA LYS A 43 42.14 0.96 -2.10
C LYS A 43 41.60 0.26 -0.86
N ALA A 44 41.30 1.02 0.20
CA ALA A 44 40.74 0.47 1.44
C ALA A 44 39.36 -0.17 1.19
N LEU A 45 38.49 0.48 0.43
CA LEU A 45 37.16 -0.03 0.12
C LEU A 45 37.19 -1.30 -0.75
N LEU A 46 38.18 -1.45 -1.64
CA LEU A 46 38.35 -2.64 -2.48
C LEU A 46 39.16 -3.77 -1.82
N ALA A 47 39.78 -3.51 -0.67
CA ALA A 47 40.58 -4.50 0.04
C ALA A 47 39.67 -5.59 0.65
N PRO A 48 40.11 -6.86 0.64
CA PRO A 48 39.41 -7.93 1.36
C PRO A 48 39.36 -7.66 2.87
N LEU A 49 38.21 -7.92 3.46
CA LEU A 49 37.95 -7.93 4.90
C LEU A 49 37.82 -9.39 5.34
N ASN A 50 38.59 -9.79 6.34
CA ASN A 50 38.63 -11.18 6.85
C ASN A 50 37.83 -11.34 8.13
N ASN A 51 37.60 -10.26 8.89
CA ASN A 51 37.05 -10.31 10.23
C ASN A 51 35.85 -9.36 10.40
N ILE A 52 34.69 -9.74 9.87
CA ILE A 52 33.44 -8.98 10.04
C ILE A 52 32.65 -9.59 11.22
N ASP A 53 32.44 -8.81 12.29
CA ASP A 53 31.60 -9.17 13.43
C ASP A 53 30.11 -9.04 13.07
N ARG A 54 29.51 -10.17 12.73
CA ARG A 54 28.07 -10.27 12.39
C ARG A 54 27.16 -10.36 13.60
N GLU A 55 27.71 -10.39 14.81
CA GLU A 55 26.93 -10.20 16.04
C GLU A 55 26.87 -8.73 16.45
N PHE A 56 27.51 -7.84 15.69
CA PHE A 56 27.37 -6.41 15.91
C PHE A 56 25.96 -5.95 15.50
N PRO A 57 25.24 -5.20 16.36
CA PRO A 57 23.88 -4.77 16.08
C PRO A 57 23.73 -4.06 14.73
N GLY A 58 22.85 -4.59 13.88
CA GLY A 58 22.54 -4.08 12.56
C GLY A 58 23.31 -4.73 11.41
N PHE A 59 24.31 -5.58 11.70
CA PHE A 59 25.10 -6.33 10.72
C PHE A 59 24.78 -7.82 10.70
N GLU A 60 23.76 -8.24 11.46
CA GLU A 60 23.32 -9.62 11.51
C GLU A 60 23.02 -10.08 10.09
N ASP A 61 22.24 -9.32 9.33
CA ASP A 61 21.74 -9.73 8.02
C ASP A 61 22.57 -9.28 6.80
N TYR A 62 23.80 -8.80 7.01
CA TYR A 62 24.74 -8.47 5.93
C TYR A 62 25.08 -9.72 5.07
N ALA A 63 25.31 -9.58 3.77
CA ALA A 63 25.64 -10.72 2.89
C ALA A 63 26.97 -11.39 3.28
N PHE A 64 27.10 -12.70 3.10
CA PHE A 64 28.32 -13.46 3.45
C PHE A 64 29.36 -13.46 2.33
N GLU A 65 28.90 -13.27 1.10
CA GLU A 65 29.69 -13.25 -0.10
C GLU A 65 30.51 -11.96 -0.19
N ASP A 66 31.72 -12.08 -0.72
CA ASP A 66 32.60 -10.96 -1.06
C ASP A 66 32.74 -9.91 0.07
N ASN A 67 33.50 -10.25 1.11
CA ASN A 67 33.75 -9.35 2.23
C ASN A 67 34.69 -8.20 1.84
N LYS A 68 34.16 -7.09 1.34
CA LYS A 68 34.91 -5.83 1.08
C LYS A 68 34.14 -4.62 1.60
N GLY A 69 34.82 -3.49 1.72
CA GLY A 69 34.14 -2.22 2.00
C GLY A 69 33.12 -1.87 0.91
N ILE A 70 33.50 -2.04 -0.36
CA ILE A 70 32.63 -1.95 -1.55
C ILE A 70 32.94 -3.11 -2.50
N CYS A 71 31.90 -3.84 -2.88
CA CYS A 71 31.92 -4.86 -3.91
C CYS A 71 31.33 -4.29 -5.21
N PRO A 72 32.13 -4.18 -6.29
CA PRO A 72 31.66 -3.61 -7.54
C PRO A 72 30.38 -4.28 -8.03
N ARG A 73 29.35 -3.48 -8.33
CA ARG A 73 28.03 -3.93 -8.82
C ARG A 73 27.25 -4.86 -7.87
N ASN A 74 27.71 -5.06 -6.64
CA ASN A 74 27.05 -5.92 -5.66
C ASN A 74 26.80 -5.14 -4.37
N PRO A 75 25.65 -4.44 -4.26
CA PRO A 75 25.28 -3.69 -3.07
C PRO A 75 25.12 -4.56 -1.81
N ALA A 76 24.61 -5.79 -1.94
CA ALA A 76 24.42 -6.70 -0.81
C ALA A 76 25.75 -7.06 -0.13
N SER A 77 26.80 -7.28 -0.92
CA SER A 77 28.17 -7.57 -0.47
C SER A 77 29.03 -6.34 -0.23
N SER A 78 28.46 -5.13 -0.21
CA SER A 78 29.21 -3.90 0.03
C SER A 78 29.00 -3.45 1.47
N LEU A 79 29.95 -3.73 2.37
CA LEU A 79 29.80 -3.47 3.81
C LEU A 79 29.45 -2.01 4.12
N LEU A 80 30.12 -1.05 3.46
CA LEU A 80 29.83 0.37 3.66
C LEU A 80 28.42 0.73 3.18
N TYR A 81 27.97 0.17 2.05
CA TYR A 81 26.63 0.41 1.55
C TYR A 81 25.55 -0.16 2.49
N HIS A 82 25.74 -1.38 2.98
CA HIS A 82 24.87 -2.00 3.98
C HIS A 82 24.81 -1.16 5.26
N ALA A 83 25.96 -0.74 5.80
CA ALA A 83 26.03 0.08 7.01
C ALA A 83 25.19 1.36 6.89
N LEU A 84 25.26 2.04 5.74
CA LEU A 84 24.54 3.29 5.52
C LEU A 84 23.05 3.09 5.20
N SER A 85 22.71 2.02 4.48
CA SER A 85 21.36 1.78 3.95
C SER A 85 20.45 0.94 4.87
N SER A 86 21.03 0.15 5.78
CA SER A 86 20.27 -0.68 6.71
C SER A 86 19.63 0.18 7.81
N PRO A 87 18.32 0.09 8.03
CA PRO A 87 17.66 0.77 9.15
C PRO A 87 18.11 0.23 10.51
N ASN A 88 18.64 -1.00 10.56
CA ASN A 88 19.05 -1.65 11.80
C ASN A 88 20.41 -1.17 12.31
N VAL A 89 21.18 -0.44 11.48
CA VAL A 89 22.48 0.12 11.87
C VAL A 89 22.26 1.49 12.51
N LEU A 90 22.16 1.46 13.85
CA LEU A 90 21.86 2.61 14.71
C LEU A 90 22.93 2.90 15.76
N TRP A 91 23.78 1.92 16.07
CA TRP A 91 24.65 1.95 17.25
C TRP A 91 26.11 2.07 16.87
N GLN A 92 26.88 2.83 17.67
CA GLN A 92 28.32 2.97 17.51
C GLN A 92 29.08 1.80 18.13
N ASP A 93 28.45 1.07 19.06
CA ASP A 93 29.07 -0.01 19.83
C ASP A 93 28.14 -1.22 19.98
N LYS A 94 28.76 -2.39 20.20
CA LYS A 94 28.05 -3.68 20.35
C LYS A 94 27.13 -3.73 21.59
N SER A 95 27.40 -2.91 22.61
CA SER A 95 26.60 -2.84 23.83
C SER A 95 25.32 -2.00 23.68
N LYS A 96 25.13 -1.34 22.53
CA LYS A 96 24.04 -0.39 22.27
C LYS A 96 24.03 0.78 23.26
N ALA A 97 25.20 1.19 23.75
CA ALA A 97 25.32 2.28 24.73
C ALA A 97 25.32 3.66 24.05
N HIS A 98 25.89 3.76 22.85
CA HIS A 98 25.98 5.02 22.10
C HIS A 98 25.32 4.89 20.74
N LYS A 99 24.32 5.74 20.48
CA LYS A 99 23.64 5.83 19.18
C LYS A 99 24.45 6.69 18.21
N LEU A 100 24.40 6.37 16.92
CA LEU A 100 24.90 7.24 15.85
C LEU A 100 24.13 8.58 15.89
N THR A 101 24.83 9.68 15.60
CA THR A 101 24.27 11.04 15.75
C THR A 101 23.86 11.68 14.43
N TYR A 102 24.17 11.04 13.32
CA TYR A 102 23.82 11.48 11.97
C TYR A 102 23.60 10.26 11.09
N PHE A 103 22.60 10.34 10.22
CA PHE A 103 22.29 9.30 9.25
C PHE A 103 22.21 9.90 7.83
N PRO A 104 22.63 9.16 6.79
CA PRO A 104 22.65 9.68 5.42
C PRO A 104 21.27 10.05 4.89
N ASP A 105 21.18 11.19 4.21
CA ASP A 105 19.97 11.55 3.45
C ASP A 105 19.87 10.78 2.11
N LEU A 106 18.76 10.96 1.38
CA LEU A 106 18.54 10.28 0.09
C LEU A 106 19.65 10.56 -0.94
N SER A 107 20.20 11.77 -0.97
CA SER A 107 21.24 12.15 -1.93
C SER A 107 22.59 11.50 -1.59
N GLU A 108 22.88 11.35 -0.30
CA GLU A 108 24.07 10.65 0.20
C GLU A 108 23.96 9.14 0.01
N LEU A 109 22.77 8.56 0.17
CA LEU A 109 22.48 7.16 -0.16
C LEU A 109 22.61 6.89 -1.67
N GLU A 110 22.07 7.78 -2.50
CA GLU A 110 22.23 7.72 -3.97
C GLU A 110 23.69 7.80 -4.39
N LEU A 111 24.49 8.68 -3.74
CA LEU A 111 25.92 8.81 -4.00
C LEU A 111 26.67 7.49 -3.75
N ILE A 112 26.45 6.86 -2.59
CA ILE A 112 27.15 5.62 -2.25
C ILE A 112 26.67 4.45 -3.13
N GLU A 113 25.38 4.40 -3.48
CA GLU A 113 24.85 3.40 -4.41
C GLU A 113 25.49 3.56 -5.81
N ASN A 114 25.57 4.79 -6.33
CA ASN A 114 26.24 5.06 -7.60
C ASN A 114 27.72 4.68 -7.54
N PHE A 115 28.37 4.88 -6.39
CA PHE A 115 29.75 4.46 -6.20
C PHE A 115 29.91 2.93 -6.19
N VAL A 116 28.99 2.16 -5.61
CA VAL A 116 29.01 0.67 -5.70
C VAL A 116 29.02 0.21 -7.16
N PHE A 117 28.22 0.85 -8.01
CA PHE A 117 28.13 0.53 -9.44
C PHE A 117 29.21 1.19 -10.30
N GLY A 118 29.88 2.24 -9.81
CA GLY A 118 30.86 3.02 -10.55
C GLY A 118 32.31 2.87 -10.10
N ILE A 119 32.58 2.15 -8.99
CA ILE A 119 33.95 1.98 -8.52
C ILE A 119 34.79 1.22 -9.54
N THR A 120 34.24 0.19 -10.19
CA THR A 120 34.88 -0.55 -11.29
C THR A 120 33.85 -0.69 -12.41
N PRO A 121 33.66 0.35 -13.24
CA PRO A 121 32.60 0.35 -14.22
C PRO A 121 32.88 -0.72 -15.29
N PRO A 122 31.87 -1.53 -15.69
CA PRO A 122 32.05 -2.50 -16.75
C PRO A 122 32.10 -1.82 -18.11
N SER A 123 32.77 -2.45 -19.09
CA SER A 123 32.58 -2.08 -20.49
C SER A 123 31.26 -2.66 -21.02
N LEU A 124 30.70 -2.05 -22.08
CA LEU A 124 29.54 -2.64 -22.75
C LEU A 124 29.82 -4.04 -23.30
N SER A 125 31.03 -4.28 -23.83
CA SER A 125 31.43 -5.60 -24.33
C SER A 125 31.43 -6.67 -23.24
N PHE A 126 31.81 -6.29 -22.00
CA PHE A 126 31.71 -7.18 -20.85
C PHE A 126 30.26 -7.55 -20.55
N LEU A 127 29.35 -6.58 -20.52
CA LEU A 127 27.93 -6.81 -20.24
C LEU A 127 27.25 -7.69 -21.30
N PHE A 128 27.57 -7.48 -22.59
CA PHE A 128 27.10 -8.37 -23.67
C PHE A 128 27.62 -9.81 -23.52
N SER A 129 28.88 -9.97 -23.08
CA SER A 129 29.45 -11.29 -22.79
C SER A 129 28.78 -11.96 -21.59
N GLU A 130 28.53 -11.18 -20.53
CA GLU A 130 27.86 -11.63 -19.30
C GLU A 130 26.44 -12.13 -19.56
N ALA A 131 25.71 -11.50 -20.49
CA ALA A 131 24.38 -11.92 -20.89
C ALA A 131 24.34 -13.26 -21.66
N LYS A 132 25.48 -13.77 -22.15
CA LYS A 132 25.57 -15.08 -22.83
C LYS A 132 24.54 -15.25 -23.96
N GLY A 133 24.27 -14.18 -24.71
CA GLY A 133 23.29 -14.16 -25.81
C GLY A 133 21.85 -13.85 -25.40
N ALA A 134 21.57 -13.67 -24.10
CA ALA A 134 20.30 -13.09 -23.66
C ALA A 134 20.19 -11.61 -24.06
N GLU A 135 18.95 -11.12 -24.14
CA GLU A 135 18.66 -9.74 -24.50
C GLU A 135 19.10 -8.77 -23.39
N LEU A 136 19.69 -7.63 -23.78
CA LEU A 136 19.95 -6.50 -22.89
C LEU A 136 19.00 -5.35 -23.19
N ALA A 137 18.54 -4.67 -22.16
CA ALA A 137 17.78 -3.43 -22.29
C ALA A 137 18.18 -2.44 -21.19
N ILE A 138 17.91 -1.17 -21.44
CA ILE A 138 17.82 -0.16 -20.39
C ILE A 138 16.42 -0.26 -19.79
N VAL A 139 16.33 -0.54 -18.50
CA VAL A 139 15.06 -0.77 -17.80
C VAL A 139 15.00 0.14 -16.58
N VAL A 140 13.87 0.80 -16.41
CA VAL A 140 13.58 1.60 -15.21
C VAL A 140 12.99 0.69 -14.14
N TYR A 141 13.49 0.81 -12.91
CA TYR A 141 13.00 0.08 -11.76
C TYR A 141 12.67 1.03 -10.62
N ALA A 142 11.57 0.75 -9.91
CA ALA A 142 11.46 1.15 -8.52
C ALA A 142 12.37 0.24 -7.68
N SER A 143 13.13 0.82 -6.74
CA SER A 143 14.08 0.05 -5.94
C SER A 143 14.15 0.50 -4.49
N GLN A 144 14.33 -0.45 -3.58
CA GLN A 144 14.43 -0.20 -2.14
C GLN A 144 15.43 -1.15 -1.50
N TYR A 145 16.30 -0.63 -0.62
CA TYR A 145 17.14 -1.48 0.22
C TYR A 145 16.28 -2.11 1.32
N ARG A 146 16.45 -3.41 1.55
CA ARG A 146 15.61 -4.21 2.44
C ARG A 146 16.47 -5.08 3.33
N THR A 147 16.02 -5.27 4.57
CA THR A 147 16.53 -6.30 5.48
C THR A 147 16.20 -7.69 4.93
N ALA A 148 16.88 -8.72 5.41
CA ALA A 148 16.73 -10.08 4.92
C ALA A 148 15.27 -10.53 4.85
N VAL A 149 14.49 -10.34 5.91
CA VAL A 149 13.10 -10.81 6.02
C VAL A 149 12.17 -10.31 4.91
N ASP A 150 12.47 -9.12 4.37
CA ASP A 150 11.68 -8.42 3.34
C ASP A 150 12.29 -8.56 1.93
N THR A 151 13.38 -9.33 1.78
CA THR A 151 13.89 -9.72 0.45
C THR A 151 13.14 -10.92 -0.11
N PRO A 152 13.03 -11.07 -1.45
CA PRO A 152 12.42 -12.26 -2.04
C PRO A 152 13.08 -13.58 -1.60
N HIS A 153 14.41 -13.60 -1.44
CA HIS A 153 15.15 -14.81 -1.05
C HIS A 153 15.20 -15.06 0.45
N GLN A 154 14.91 -14.07 1.29
CA GLN A 154 14.95 -14.17 2.77
C GLN A 154 16.27 -14.67 3.34
N LYS A 155 17.38 -14.34 2.67
CA LYS A 155 18.73 -14.75 3.11
C LYS A 155 19.40 -13.59 3.82
N HIS A 156 19.84 -12.58 3.08
CA HIS A 156 20.52 -11.39 3.59
C HIS A 156 19.83 -10.12 3.11
N ALA A 157 20.19 -8.97 3.68
CA ALA A 157 19.75 -7.66 3.19
C ALA A 157 20.21 -7.44 1.74
N ASN A 158 19.36 -6.79 0.94
CA ASN A 158 19.63 -6.54 -0.49
C ASN A 158 18.78 -5.39 -1.03
N ILE A 159 19.15 -4.87 -2.20
CA ILE A 159 18.23 -4.03 -3.00
C ILE A 159 17.23 -4.96 -3.68
N VAL A 160 15.95 -4.64 -3.50
CA VAL A 160 14.83 -5.27 -4.17
C VAL A 160 14.29 -4.31 -5.23
N TYR A 161 13.96 -4.86 -6.39
CA TYR A 161 13.55 -4.12 -7.57
C TYR A 161 12.18 -4.56 -8.03
N SER A 162 11.42 -3.63 -8.58
CA SER A 162 10.24 -3.91 -9.38
C SER A 162 10.20 -2.96 -10.57
N ARG A 163 9.65 -3.40 -11.69
CA ARG A 163 9.34 -2.51 -12.79
C ARG A 163 8.05 -1.70 -12.54
N THR A 164 7.48 -1.83 -11.34
CA THR A 164 6.34 -1.04 -10.85
C THR A 164 6.66 -0.40 -9.50
N GLY A 165 6.32 0.87 -9.32
CA GLY A 165 6.36 1.55 -8.01
C GLY A 165 4.98 2.07 -7.63
N VAL A 166 4.71 2.14 -6.33
CA VAL A 166 3.45 2.59 -5.74
C VAL A 166 3.72 3.81 -4.86
N ALA A 167 3.31 4.98 -5.35
CA ALA A 167 3.30 6.22 -4.58
C ALA A 167 1.89 6.48 -4.00
N ARG A 168 1.78 7.30 -2.95
CA ARG A 168 0.51 7.55 -2.23
C ARG A 168 0.19 9.04 -2.18
N VAL A 169 -1.04 9.42 -2.54
CA VAL A 169 -1.53 10.79 -2.41
C VAL A 169 -1.63 11.23 -0.94
N GLY A 170 -1.65 12.53 -0.71
CA GLY A 170 -1.67 13.11 0.64
C GLY A 170 -1.90 14.62 0.61
N THR A 171 -2.11 15.18 1.79
CA THR A 171 -2.38 16.62 2.03
C THR A 171 -1.20 17.39 2.63
N ALA A 172 -0.05 16.73 2.77
CA ALA A 172 1.20 17.33 3.24
C ALA A 172 2.41 16.82 2.45
N ALA A 173 3.48 17.60 2.43
CA ALA A 173 4.73 17.22 1.76
C ALA A 173 5.36 15.96 2.36
N SER A 174 6.00 15.16 1.51
CA SER A 174 6.79 13.99 1.91
C SER A 174 7.90 14.38 2.89
N PHE A 175 8.22 13.50 3.82
CA PHE A 175 9.36 13.64 4.71
C PHE A 175 10.13 12.32 4.75
N PHE A 176 11.38 12.35 4.29
CA PHE A 176 12.28 11.21 4.44
C PHE A 176 12.97 11.32 5.79
N ASN A 177 12.88 10.26 6.60
CA ASN A 177 13.53 10.16 7.88
C ASN A 177 14.87 9.40 7.71
N PRO A 178 16.02 10.08 7.80
CA PRO A 178 17.33 9.46 7.60
C PRO A 178 17.65 8.38 8.62
N GLU A 179 17.05 8.40 9.82
CA GLU A 179 17.30 7.39 10.84
C GLU A 179 16.57 6.07 10.53
N THR A 180 15.33 6.12 10.06
CA THR A 180 14.55 4.91 9.72
C THR A 180 14.74 4.46 8.27
N ARG A 181 15.41 5.27 7.44
CA ARG A 181 15.65 5.04 6.01
C ARG A 181 14.34 4.84 5.24
N SER A 182 13.31 5.54 5.70
CA SER A 182 11.95 5.46 5.18
C SER A 182 11.31 6.83 5.08
N PHE A 183 10.21 6.91 4.35
CA PHE A 183 9.34 8.08 4.42
C PHE A 183 8.42 7.93 5.63
N ASP A 184 8.15 9.04 6.31
CA ASP A 184 7.13 9.07 7.35
C ASP A 184 5.77 9.37 6.71
N ALA A 185 4.73 8.63 7.10
CA ALA A 185 3.36 8.92 6.67
C ALA A 185 2.67 10.01 7.52
N LEU A 186 3.14 10.20 8.75
CA LEU A 186 2.48 11.03 9.76
C LEU A 186 2.95 12.49 9.72
N VAL A 187 2.02 13.40 10.01
CA VAL A 187 2.30 14.80 10.34
C VAL A 187 2.12 14.95 11.85
N ALA A 188 3.24 14.93 12.60
CA ALA A 188 3.24 14.80 14.06
C ALA A 188 2.23 15.71 14.80
N ASP A 189 2.09 16.96 14.36
CA ASP A 189 1.25 17.96 15.03
C ASP A 189 -0.16 18.12 14.44
N ASP A 190 -0.53 17.34 13.42
CA ASP A 190 -1.83 17.45 12.74
C ASP A 190 -2.37 16.07 12.29
N PRO A 191 -3.29 15.46 13.06
CA PRO A 191 -3.81 14.13 12.76
C PRO A 191 -4.69 14.08 11.50
N HIS A 192 -5.10 15.23 10.97
CA HIS A 192 -5.94 15.35 9.78
C HIS A 192 -5.11 15.57 8.50
N LYS A 193 -3.79 15.68 8.63
CA LYS A 193 -2.87 15.73 7.49
C LYS A 193 -2.19 14.40 7.24
N ILE A 194 -2.03 14.10 5.97
CA ILE A 194 -1.41 12.86 5.49
C ILE A 194 -0.27 13.25 4.57
N ARG A 195 0.94 12.72 4.80
CA ARG A 195 2.05 13.01 3.90
C ARG A 195 1.89 12.25 2.59
N VAL A 196 2.23 12.89 1.47
CA VAL A 196 2.47 12.15 0.23
C VAL A 196 3.64 11.19 0.43
N LEU A 197 3.53 9.97 -0.08
CA LEU A 197 4.58 8.94 -0.02
C LEU A 197 5.15 8.73 -1.42
N PRO A 198 6.40 9.17 -1.70
CA PRO A 198 7.04 9.02 -2.99
C PRO A 198 7.48 7.58 -3.28
N ALA A 199 7.73 7.28 -4.56
CA ALA A 199 8.42 6.07 -5.00
C ALA A 199 9.74 6.43 -5.69
N ARG A 200 10.83 5.75 -5.35
CA ARG A 200 12.17 5.99 -5.93
C ARG A 200 12.39 5.13 -7.16
N TYR A 201 12.84 5.72 -8.26
CA TYR A 201 13.15 5.02 -9.51
C TYR A 201 14.56 5.27 -10.01
N CYS A 202 15.22 4.25 -10.55
CA CYS A 202 16.53 4.36 -11.19
C CYS A 202 16.56 3.56 -12.50
N ALA A 203 17.47 3.92 -13.41
CA ALA A 203 17.67 3.20 -14.67
C ALA A 203 18.83 2.21 -14.53
N TYR A 204 18.67 1.03 -15.11
CA TYR A 204 19.69 -0.03 -15.10
C TYR A 204 19.83 -0.60 -16.51
N ILE A 205 21.04 -1.05 -16.86
CA ILE A 205 21.16 -2.12 -17.84
C ILE A 205 20.69 -3.40 -17.16
N ALA A 206 19.77 -4.11 -17.80
CA ALA A 206 19.19 -5.35 -17.34
C ALA A 206 19.31 -6.45 -18.39
N ILE A 207 19.30 -7.70 -17.94
CA ILE A 207 19.35 -8.90 -18.77
C ILE A 207 18.01 -9.63 -18.66
N LYS A 208 17.48 -10.09 -19.79
CA LYS A 208 16.23 -10.87 -19.83
C LYS A 208 16.52 -12.33 -19.45
N HIS A 209 15.83 -12.82 -18.43
CA HIS A 209 15.95 -14.19 -17.92
C HIS A 209 14.58 -14.86 -17.83
N ARG A 210 14.57 -16.19 -18.01
CA ARG A 210 13.43 -17.01 -17.58
C ARG A 210 13.33 -16.99 -16.06
N GLY A 211 12.11 -17.04 -15.52
CA GLY A 211 11.88 -17.00 -14.09
C GLY A 211 12.66 -18.08 -13.34
N ASP A 212 13.43 -17.64 -12.34
CA ASP A 212 14.30 -18.51 -11.54
C ASP A 212 14.25 -18.12 -10.06
N GLU A 213 14.38 -19.12 -9.20
CA GLU A 213 14.30 -18.94 -7.74
C GLU A 213 15.46 -18.09 -7.19
N SER A 214 16.60 -18.03 -7.88
CA SER A 214 17.76 -17.23 -7.47
C SER A 214 17.48 -15.73 -7.38
N PHE A 215 16.51 -15.21 -8.15
CA PHE A 215 16.12 -13.79 -8.15
C PHE A 215 14.66 -13.54 -7.78
N LEU A 216 13.76 -14.53 -7.90
CA LEU A 216 12.36 -14.42 -7.48
C LEU A 216 12.10 -14.92 -6.05
N GLY A 217 12.96 -15.80 -5.52
CA GLY A 217 12.84 -16.37 -4.19
C GLY A 217 11.44 -16.92 -3.87
N LYS A 218 10.89 -16.56 -2.71
CA LYS A 218 9.56 -16.99 -2.24
C LYS A 218 8.38 -16.46 -3.08
N ASN A 219 8.60 -15.40 -3.86
CA ASN A 219 7.57 -14.80 -4.72
C ASN A 219 7.42 -15.54 -6.06
N MET A 220 8.28 -16.54 -6.30
CA MET A 220 8.19 -17.38 -7.49
C MET A 220 6.95 -18.27 -7.43
N ARG A 221 6.11 -18.19 -8.46
CA ARG A 221 4.96 -19.09 -8.64
C ARG A 221 5.42 -20.42 -9.22
N LYS A 222 5.37 -21.48 -8.40
CA LYS A 222 5.91 -22.81 -8.72
C LYS A 222 4.89 -23.81 -9.25
N ASP A 223 3.60 -23.62 -8.96
CA ASP A 223 2.50 -24.52 -9.34
C ASP A 223 1.31 -23.78 -9.96
N ILE A 224 0.51 -24.48 -10.78
CA ILE A 224 -0.70 -23.98 -11.47
C ILE A 224 -1.92 -23.88 -10.52
N ASN A 225 -1.82 -24.36 -9.29
CA ASN A 225 -2.97 -24.44 -8.39
C ASN A 225 -3.08 -23.22 -7.46
N ASP A 226 -3.72 -22.15 -7.94
CA ASP A 226 -4.96 -21.62 -7.33
C ASP A 226 -5.57 -20.58 -8.29
N THR A 227 -6.62 -21.02 -9.00
CA THR A 227 -7.50 -20.26 -9.92
C THR A 227 -6.86 -19.57 -11.12
N ASP A 228 -7.25 -20.06 -12.31
CA ASP A 228 -6.94 -19.61 -13.68
C ASP A 228 -5.62 -20.09 -14.28
N GLU A 229 -5.64 -20.32 -15.60
CA GLU A 229 -4.59 -20.84 -16.50
C GLU A 229 -3.35 -19.91 -16.58
N ALA A 230 -2.90 -19.35 -15.46
CA ALA A 230 -1.79 -18.43 -15.41
C ALA A 230 -0.46 -19.20 -15.60
N PRO A 231 0.44 -18.71 -16.47
CA PRO A 231 1.72 -19.37 -16.72
C PRO A 231 2.57 -19.42 -15.44
N ILE A 232 3.22 -20.56 -15.21
CA ILE A 232 4.21 -20.69 -14.13
C ILE A 232 5.37 -19.74 -14.40
N ASP A 233 5.98 -19.18 -13.35
CA ASP A 233 6.99 -18.14 -13.55
C ASP A 233 8.22 -18.65 -14.34
N ARG A 234 8.50 -19.96 -14.32
CA ARG A 234 9.58 -20.56 -15.13
C ARG A 234 9.41 -20.39 -16.64
N GLU A 235 8.18 -20.17 -17.09
CA GLU A 235 7.82 -19.98 -18.50
C GLU A 235 7.68 -18.51 -18.88
N LEU A 236 7.85 -17.60 -17.92
CA LEU A 236 7.79 -16.16 -18.12
C LEU A 236 9.18 -15.54 -18.18
N ASP A 237 9.27 -14.41 -18.86
CA ASP A 237 10.49 -13.61 -18.93
C ASP A 237 10.47 -12.48 -17.90
N PHE A 238 11.64 -12.21 -17.32
CA PHE A 238 11.88 -11.19 -16.32
C PHE A 238 13.14 -10.41 -16.69
N TRP A 239 13.10 -9.10 -16.48
CA TRP A 239 14.30 -8.27 -16.58
C TRP A 239 14.99 -8.22 -15.23
N VAL A 240 16.25 -8.65 -15.17
CA VAL A 240 17.08 -8.62 -13.95
C VAL A 240 18.15 -7.54 -14.09
N PRO A 241 18.22 -6.55 -13.18
CA PRO A 241 19.19 -5.46 -13.28
C PRO A 241 20.62 -5.97 -13.06
N VAL A 242 21.60 -5.43 -13.78
CA VAL A 242 23.03 -5.81 -13.63
C VAL A 242 23.98 -4.63 -13.44
N GLN A 243 23.61 -3.44 -13.94
CA GLN A 243 24.43 -2.24 -13.84
C GLN A 243 23.55 -0.99 -13.74
N LYS A 244 23.66 -0.24 -12.65
CA LYS A 244 22.98 1.06 -12.52
C LYS A 244 23.55 2.08 -13.49
N LEU A 245 22.66 2.89 -14.06
CA LEU A 245 23.00 4.03 -14.90
C LEU A 245 22.77 5.34 -14.14
N PHE A 246 23.78 6.21 -14.18
CA PHE A 246 23.72 7.57 -13.67
C PHE A 246 24.54 8.49 -14.57
N SER A 247 24.20 9.78 -14.59
CA SER A 247 24.84 10.75 -15.47
C SER A 247 26.34 10.92 -15.15
N GLY A 248 27.18 10.93 -16.19
CA GLY A 248 28.63 11.06 -16.07
C GLY A 248 29.38 9.97 -16.84
N ASN A 249 30.67 9.82 -16.56
CA ASN A 249 31.58 8.89 -17.22
C ASN A 249 32.06 7.76 -16.29
N GLU A 250 31.39 7.57 -15.16
CA GLU A 250 31.82 6.67 -14.09
C GLU A 250 30.91 5.43 -13.96
N CYS A 251 29.81 5.32 -14.72
CA CYS A 251 28.91 4.16 -14.68
C CYS A 251 29.22 3.08 -15.73
N ILE A 252 29.83 3.43 -16.87
CA ILE A 252 30.20 2.53 -17.96
C ILE A 252 31.59 2.92 -18.46
N ASP A 253 32.49 1.95 -18.58
CA ASP A 253 33.86 2.19 -19.01
C ASP A 253 33.92 2.75 -20.44
N GLY A 254 34.71 3.80 -20.63
CA GLY A 254 34.90 4.48 -21.90
C GLY A 254 33.67 5.23 -22.43
N ARG A 255 32.60 5.42 -21.65
CA ARG A 255 31.36 6.08 -22.08
C ARG A 255 31.01 7.24 -21.16
N THR A 256 30.41 8.28 -21.73
CA THR A 256 29.72 9.33 -20.98
C THR A 256 28.23 9.19 -21.23
N VAL A 257 27.47 9.04 -20.15
CA VAL A 257 26.04 8.79 -20.17
C VAL A 257 25.33 10.02 -19.61
N ALA A 258 24.22 10.42 -20.22
CA ALA A 258 23.29 11.36 -19.61
C ALA A 258 21.95 10.67 -19.39
N VAL A 259 21.49 10.71 -18.14
CA VAL A 259 20.24 10.11 -17.68
C VAL A 259 19.30 11.23 -17.22
N SER A 260 18.08 11.19 -17.71
CA SER A 260 16.98 12.05 -17.22
C SER A 260 15.67 11.26 -17.28
N PHE A 261 14.70 11.65 -16.47
CA PHE A 261 13.42 10.96 -16.37
C PHE A 261 12.26 11.89 -16.66
N SER A 262 11.17 11.33 -17.16
CA SER A 262 9.86 11.97 -17.26
C SER A 262 8.79 11.02 -16.71
N ALA A 263 7.74 11.59 -16.12
CA ALA A 263 6.61 10.84 -15.61
C ALA A 263 5.35 11.29 -16.35
N ASN A 264 4.56 10.32 -16.82
CA ASN A 264 3.32 10.56 -17.54
C ASN A 264 2.20 9.79 -16.82
N HIS A 265 1.38 10.50 -16.05
CA HIS A 265 0.28 9.92 -15.28
C HIS A 265 -1.07 10.40 -15.78
N LYS A 266 -2.10 9.56 -15.63
CA LYS A 266 -3.47 9.89 -15.96
C LYS A 266 -4.44 9.39 -14.89
N ASN A 267 -5.42 10.23 -14.58
CA ASN A 267 -6.68 9.84 -13.97
C ASN A 267 -7.78 10.01 -15.02
N GLU A 268 -8.52 8.94 -15.31
CA GLU A 268 -9.61 8.98 -16.28
C GLU A 268 -10.96 8.61 -15.67
N LYS A 269 -11.10 8.55 -14.34
CA LYS A 269 -12.28 7.99 -13.67
C LYS A 269 -13.58 8.67 -14.13
N ILE A 270 -13.62 10.00 -14.10
CA ILE A 270 -14.78 10.79 -14.53
C ILE A 270 -15.07 10.54 -16.02
N LYS A 271 -14.07 10.59 -16.91
CA LYS A 271 -14.24 10.25 -18.33
C LYS A 271 -14.87 8.86 -18.51
N ARG A 272 -14.38 7.86 -17.79
CA ARG A 272 -14.81 6.46 -17.93
C ARG A 272 -16.25 6.25 -17.43
N VAL A 273 -16.69 6.95 -16.38
CA VAL A 273 -18.11 6.98 -15.97
C VAL A 273 -19.00 7.44 -17.13
N HIS A 274 -18.67 8.60 -17.74
CA HIS A 274 -19.45 9.15 -18.85
C HIS A 274 -19.47 8.22 -20.07
N GLN A 275 -18.32 7.62 -20.40
CA GLN A 275 -18.21 6.66 -21.49
C GLN A 275 -19.04 5.40 -21.23
N PHE A 276 -18.99 4.86 -20.01
CA PHE A 276 -19.77 3.68 -19.63
C PHE A 276 -21.27 3.93 -19.79
N VAL A 277 -21.80 5.00 -19.20
CA VAL A 277 -23.22 5.35 -19.27
C VAL A 277 -23.66 5.63 -20.71
N LYS A 278 -22.89 6.42 -21.47
CA LYS A 278 -23.22 6.75 -22.87
C LYS A 278 -23.16 5.54 -23.79
N GLN A 279 -22.13 4.71 -23.69
CA GLN A 279 -21.91 3.60 -24.64
C GLN A 279 -22.74 2.36 -24.30
N ARG A 280 -22.84 2.01 -23.00
CA ARG A 280 -23.55 0.81 -22.56
C ARG A 280 -25.05 1.04 -22.42
N PHE A 281 -25.46 2.26 -22.04
CA PHE A 281 -26.87 2.60 -21.80
C PHE A 281 -27.49 3.56 -22.82
N SER A 282 -26.72 4.12 -23.76
CA SER A 282 -27.19 5.15 -24.72
C SER A 282 -27.93 6.31 -24.05
N LEU A 283 -27.44 6.72 -22.89
CA LEU A 283 -27.99 7.83 -22.13
C LEU A 283 -27.11 9.07 -22.30
N GLU A 284 -27.75 10.24 -22.31
CA GLU A 284 -27.03 11.52 -22.24
C GLU A 284 -26.48 11.72 -20.84
N THR A 285 -25.27 12.25 -20.76
CA THR A 285 -24.55 12.44 -19.50
C THR A 285 -24.26 13.91 -19.17
N GLY A 286 -24.74 14.82 -20.02
CA GLY A 286 -24.58 16.27 -19.86
C GLY A 286 -23.33 16.88 -20.51
N HIS A 287 -22.43 16.06 -21.08
CA HIS A 287 -21.15 16.53 -21.66
C HIS A 287 -20.87 15.93 -23.04
N SER A 288 -20.16 16.70 -23.88
CA SER A 288 -19.79 16.28 -25.23
C SER A 288 -18.55 15.37 -25.21
N THR A 289 -18.33 14.60 -26.29
CA THR A 289 -17.12 13.77 -26.42
C THR A 289 -15.83 14.60 -26.41
N ALA A 290 -15.89 15.88 -26.83
CA ALA A 290 -14.76 16.78 -26.79
C ALA A 290 -14.42 17.23 -25.36
N ASP A 291 -15.44 17.43 -24.52
CA ASP A 291 -15.24 17.78 -23.10
C ASP A 291 -14.48 16.66 -22.37
N LEU A 292 -14.82 15.40 -22.67
CA LEU A 292 -14.23 14.20 -22.04
C LEU A 292 -12.72 13.99 -22.30
N LEU A 293 -12.07 14.85 -23.09
CA LEU A 293 -10.64 14.80 -23.37
C LEU A 293 -9.82 15.78 -22.53
N ASN A 294 -10.47 16.62 -21.73
CA ASN A 294 -9.83 17.70 -20.99
C ASN A 294 -10.02 17.53 -19.48
N ASP A 295 -9.27 18.31 -18.69
CA ASP A 295 -9.55 18.45 -17.26
C ASP A 295 -10.99 18.95 -17.02
N PRO A 296 -11.72 18.42 -16.02
CA PRO A 296 -11.31 17.40 -15.03
C PRO A 296 -11.65 15.95 -15.42
N PHE A 297 -12.06 15.69 -16.67
CA PHE A 297 -12.39 14.33 -17.12
C PHE A 297 -11.15 13.46 -17.29
N VAL A 298 -10.04 14.08 -17.68
CA VAL A 298 -8.70 13.51 -17.72
C VAL A 298 -7.75 14.44 -17.00
N ILE A 299 -7.13 13.96 -15.91
CA ILE A 299 -6.16 14.72 -15.11
C ILE A 299 -4.77 14.17 -15.42
N SER A 300 -3.80 15.05 -15.65
CA SER A 300 -2.40 14.66 -15.90
C SER A 300 -1.39 15.47 -15.07
N ASP A 301 -1.57 16.79 -14.96
CA ASP A 301 -0.56 17.66 -14.33
C ASP A 301 -0.63 17.69 -12.79
N GLU A 302 -1.76 17.30 -12.20
CA GLU A 302 -2.03 17.40 -10.76
C GLU A 302 -1.86 16.08 -9.99
N ILE A 303 -1.31 15.04 -10.63
CA ILE A 303 -1.19 13.70 -10.03
C ILE A 303 0.17 13.55 -9.37
N ALA A 304 1.25 13.58 -10.16
CA ALA A 304 2.60 13.39 -9.68
C ALA A 304 3.62 14.01 -10.64
N SER A 305 4.81 14.30 -10.12
CA SER A 305 5.95 14.77 -10.91
C SER A 305 7.22 14.02 -10.54
N PHE A 306 8.14 13.91 -11.49
CA PHE A 306 9.44 13.31 -11.22
C PHE A 306 10.45 14.36 -10.75
N SER A 307 11.08 14.11 -9.61
CA SER A 307 12.12 14.95 -9.02
C SER A 307 13.49 14.34 -9.33
N ALA A 308 14.21 14.98 -10.25
CA ALA A 308 15.53 14.51 -10.69
C ALA A 308 16.63 14.65 -9.61
N ALA A 309 16.42 15.50 -8.59
CA ALA A 309 17.41 15.72 -7.53
C ALA A 309 17.56 14.52 -6.60
N ASP A 310 16.49 13.75 -6.41
CA ASP A 310 16.40 12.64 -5.46
C ASP A 310 15.85 11.35 -6.09
N ASN A 311 15.67 11.34 -7.42
CA ASN A 311 15.16 10.20 -8.19
C ASN A 311 13.78 9.70 -7.70
N LEU A 312 12.92 10.63 -7.27
CA LEU A 312 11.61 10.31 -6.72
C LEU A 312 10.49 10.71 -7.68
N LEU A 313 9.52 9.81 -7.86
CA LEU A 313 8.18 10.21 -8.26
C LEU A 313 7.43 10.73 -7.03
N LYS A 314 7.07 12.01 -7.04
CA LYS A 314 6.39 12.70 -5.95
C LYS A 314 4.95 13.00 -6.36
N PRO A 315 3.95 12.44 -5.66
CA PRO A 315 2.57 12.89 -5.79
C PRO A 315 2.45 14.39 -5.48
N ALA A 316 1.54 15.07 -6.18
CA ALA A 316 1.22 16.45 -5.88
C ALA A 316 0.54 16.54 -4.51
N VAL A 317 0.84 17.61 -3.77
CA VAL A 317 0.24 17.89 -2.47
C VAL A 317 -0.99 18.77 -2.70
N HIS A 318 -2.12 18.36 -2.13
CA HIS A 318 -3.41 19.04 -2.25
C HIS A 318 -3.98 19.41 -0.88
N ASP A 319 -4.87 20.39 -0.80
CA ASP A 319 -5.48 20.81 0.48
C ASP A 319 -6.45 19.75 1.05
N SER A 320 -6.99 18.90 0.19
CA SER A 320 -7.81 17.72 0.50
C SER A 320 -7.46 16.58 -0.47
N LEU A 321 -7.83 15.33 -0.13
CA LEU A 321 -7.60 14.18 -1.04
C LEU A 321 -8.60 14.14 -2.21
N VAL A 322 -9.67 14.94 -2.16
CA VAL A 322 -10.65 15.10 -3.24
C VAL A 322 -11.02 16.56 -3.41
N ASP A 323 -11.44 16.91 -4.62
CA ASP A 323 -11.95 18.24 -4.95
C ASP A 323 -13.23 18.18 -5.76
N LYS A 324 -14.05 19.22 -5.69
CA LYS A 324 -15.23 19.36 -6.55
C LYS A 324 -14.75 19.56 -7.99
N ALA A 325 -15.20 18.71 -8.90
CA ALA A 325 -14.84 18.82 -10.31
C ALA A 325 -15.52 20.05 -10.94
N ALA A 326 -14.74 20.88 -11.61
CA ALA A 326 -15.23 22.07 -12.30
C ALA A 326 -14.54 22.26 -13.64
N MET A 327 -15.27 22.76 -14.64
CA MET A 327 -14.75 23.09 -15.96
C MET A 327 -15.23 24.48 -16.34
N LYS A 328 -14.29 25.40 -16.62
CA LYS A 328 -14.56 26.81 -16.98
C LYS A 328 -15.47 27.51 -15.94
N GLY A 329 -15.25 27.22 -14.66
CA GLY A 329 -16.00 27.81 -13.54
C GLY A 329 -17.37 27.18 -13.25
N ASN A 330 -17.81 26.19 -14.05
CA ASN A 330 -19.06 25.47 -13.81
C ASN A 330 -18.79 24.09 -13.21
N HIS A 331 -19.69 23.62 -12.36
CA HIS A 331 -19.64 22.26 -11.83
C HIS A 331 -19.71 21.21 -12.94
N VAL A 332 -18.83 20.21 -12.85
CA VAL A 332 -18.90 19.03 -13.70
C VAL A 332 -19.84 18.03 -13.07
N VAL A 333 -20.83 17.59 -13.85
CA VAL A 333 -21.93 16.75 -13.36
C VAL A 333 -22.11 15.53 -14.25
N LEU A 334 -22.60 14.45 -13.65
CA LEU A 334 -23.31 13.40 -14.37
C LEU A 334 -24.80 13.71 -14.32
N THR A 335 -25.47 13.77 -15.47
CA THR A 335 -26.93 13.64 -15.50
C THR A 335 -27.28 12.19 -15.13
N LYS A 336 -27.46 11.94 -13.84
CA LYS A 336 -27.75 10.61 -13.28
C LYS A 336 -29.16 10.22 -13.73
N PRO A 337 -29.34 9.05 -14.37
CA PRO A 337 -30.66 8.61 -14.81
C PRO A 337 -31.52 8.15 -13.64
N ALA A 338 -32.83 8.30 -13.77
CA ALA A 338 -33.78 7.61 -12.90
C ALA A 338 -33.62 6.09 -13.09
N LEU A 339 -33.46 5.36 -11.98
CA LEU A 339 -33.41 3.91 -11.98
C LEU A 339 -34.82 3.38 -11.67
N PRO A 340 -35.31 2.35 -12.39
CA PRO A 340 -36.58 1.72 -12.05
C PRO A 340 -36.43 0.78 -10.86
N GLN A 341 -37.47 0.68 -10.03
CA GLN A 341 -37.50 -0.30 -8.93
C GLN A 341 -37.73 -1.70 -9.49
N THR A 342 -36.90 -2.65 -9.08
CA THR A 342 -36.98 -4.06 -9.43
C THR A 342 -37.01 -4.92 -8.17
N GLN A 343 -37.14 -6.24 -8.34
CA GLN A 343 -37.02 -7.19 -7.24
C GLN A 343 -35.63 -7.20 -6.58
N ASN A 344 -34.59 -6.71 -7.28
CA ASN A 344 -33.20 -6.70 -6.82
C ASN A 344 -32.76 -5.31 -6.32
N GLY A 345 -33.68 -4.36 -6.16
CA GLY A 345 -33.37 -2.96 -5.87
C GLY A 345 -33.61 -2.04 -7.06
N TRP A 346 -33.08 -0.83 -6.99
CA TRP A 346 -33.19 0.19 -8.04
C TRP A 346 -32.12 -0.04 -9.10
N GLN A 347 -32.48 -0.58 -10.25
CA GLN A 347 -31.49 -0.93 -11.27
C GLN A 347 -32.00 -0.80 -12.69
N LEU A 348 -31.10 -0.38 -13.58
CA LEU A 348 -31.28 -0.39 -15.02
C LEU A 348 -30.28 -1.38 -15.64
N GLU A 349 -30.81 -2.39 -16.33
CA GLU A 349 -29.99 -3.39 -17.02
C GLU A 349 -30.04 -3.20 -18.53
N ARG A 350 -28.89 -3.27 -19.21
CA ARG A 350 -28.82 -3.24 -20.67
C ARG A 350 -27.64 -4.03 -21.19
N LYS A 351 -27.90 -4.99 -22.09
CA LYS A 351 -26.88 -5.86 -22.71
C LYS A 351 -25.95 -6.51 -21.67
N GLY A 352 -26.51 -6.97 -20.55
CA GLY A 352 -25.77 -7.58 -19.44
C GLY A 352 -25.00 -6.62 -18.54
N ASN A 353 -24.99 -5.31 -18.83
CA ASN A 353 -24.42 -4.29 -17.94
C ASN A 353 -25.52 -3.77 -17.01
N THR A 354 -25.14 -3.32 -15.82
CA THR A 354 -26.09 -2.83 -14.81
C THR A 354 -25.65 -1.48 -14.26
N LEU A 355 -26.60 -0.53 -14.18
CA LEU A 355 -26.55 0.60 -13.25
C LEU A 355 -27.45 0.26 -12.07
N ALA A 356 -26.94 0.27 -10.85
CA ALA A 356 -27.71 -0.14 -9.68
C ALA A 356 -27.48 0.80 -8.49
N ASP A 357 -28.38 0.71 -7.53
CA ASP A 357 -28.16 1.19 -6.18
C ASP A 357 -27.20 0.28 -5.43
N PHE A 358 -26.17 0.87 -4.84
CA PHE A 358 -25.37 0.21 -3.82
C PHE A 358 -25.29 1.11 -2.60
N SER A 359 -26.16 0.85 -1.62
CA SER A 359 -26.44 1.80 -0.55
C SER A 359 -26.86 3.16 -1.14
N THR A 360 -26.03 4.20 -1.01
CA THR A 360 -26.28 5.54 -1.55
C THR A 360 -25.23 5.98 -2.57
N SER A 361 -24.55 5.02 -3.19
CA SER A 361 -23.63 5.21 -4.32
C SER A 361 -24.24 4.65 -5.61
N LEU A 362 -23.85 5.19 -6.76
CA LEU A 362 -24.19 4.60 -8.06
C LEU A 362 -23.20 3.48 -8.36
N GLU A 363 -23.69 2.26 -8.57
CA GLU A 363 -22.88 1.11 -8.97
C GLU A 363 -22.93 0.94 -10.50
N LEU A 364 -21.77 0.74 -11.12
CA LEU A 364 -21.56 0.53 -12.55
C LEU A 364 -20.94 -0.86 -12.76
N ARG A 365 -21.75 -1.84 -13.17
CA ARG A 365 -21.29 -3.23 -13.41
C ARG A 365 -21.21 -3.57 -14.89
N SER A 366 -20.02 -3.96 -15.34
CA SER A 366 -19.78 -4.50 -16.67
C SER A 366 -20.16 -5.99 -16.73
N SER A 367 -20.73 -6.42 -17.86
CA SER A 367 -21.09 -7.82 -18.11
C SER A 367 -19.89 -8.79 -18.14
N GLU A 368 -18.68 -8.27 -18.37
CA GLU A 368 -17.47 -9.05 -18.60
C GLU A 368 -16.60 -9.20 -17.34
N GLY A 369 -17.04 -8.65 -16.20
CA GLY A 369 -16.23 -8.59 -14.97
C GLY A 369 -15.09 -7.57 -15.00
N ALA A 370 -14.62 -7.17 -16.19
CA ALA A 370 -13.67 -6.09 -16.42
C ALA A 370 -14.19 -4.72 -15.97
N ARG A 371 -13.32 -3.89 -15.40
CA ARG A 371 -13.68 -2.55 -14.92
C ARG A 371 -13.35 -1.49 -15.96
N THR A 372 -14.19 -1.42 -16.99
CA THR A 372 -14.10 -0.40 -18.06
C THR A 372 -14.25 1.06 -17.58
N GLY A 373 -14.61 1.24 -16.31
CA GLY A 373 -14.65 2.49 -15.56
C GLY A 373 -14.86 2.21 -14.07
N PRO A 374 -15.00 3.25 -13.24
CA PRO A 374 -15.23 3.12 -11.80
C PRO A 374 -16.41 2.22 -11.48
N GLU A 375 -16.26 1.30 -10.52
CA GLU A 375 -17.38 0.47 -10.06
C GLU A 375 -18.41 1.29 -9.26
N TYR A 376 -17.94 2.25 -8.47
CA TYR A 376 -18.82 3.08 -7.64
C TYR A 376 -18.59 4.57 -7.90
N MET A 377 -19.67 5.35 -7.89
CA MET A 377 -19.64 6.80 -8.06
C MET A 377 -20.44 7.52 -6.97
N HIS A 378 -19.89 8.63 -6.48
CA HIS A 378 -20.59 9.54 -5.57
C HIS A 378 -21.75 10.25 -6.28
N ILE A 379 -22.93 10.23 -5.68
CA ILE A 379 -24.14 10.85 -6.24
C ILE A 379 -24.95 11.65 -5.21
N ARG A 380 -24.38 11.93 -4.03
CA ARG A 380 -25.12 12.53 -2.90
C ARG A 380 -25.07 14.06 -2.88
N THR A 381 -24.37 14.69 -3.83
CA THR A 381 -24.41 16.14 -4.02
C THR A 381 -25.12 16.46 -5.34
N LYS A 382 -26.26 17.13 -5.26
CA LYS A 382 -27.03 17.58 -6.42
C LYS A 382 -26.64 19.01 -6.79
N VAL A 383 -26.51 19.27 -8.09
CA VAL A 383 -26.32 20.61 -8.65
C VAL A 383 -27.67 21.13 -9.14
N GLU A 384 -28.13 22.24 -8.57
CA GLU A 384 -29.38 22.89 -8.95
C GLU A 384 -29.23 23.72 -10.22
N GLN A 385 -30.35 24.19 -10.79
CA GLN A 385 -30.37 24.95 -12.03
C GLN A 385 -29.61 26.29 -11.94
N ASP A 386 -29.55 26.89 -10.75
CA ASP A 386 -28.81 28.12 -10.48
C ASP A 386 -27.32 27.88 -10.16
N GLY A 387 -26.88 26.61 -10.19
CA GLY A 387 -25.52 26.19 -9.88
C GLY A 387 -25.25 25.97 -8.39
N SER A 388 -26.23 26.18 -7.50
CA SER A 388 -26.09 25.87 -6.09
C SER A 388 -26.01 24.35 -5.84
N LEU A 389 -25.42 23.97 -4.70
CA LEU A 389 -25.20 22.58 -4.32
C LEU A 389 -26.16 22.19 -3.19
N THR A 390 -26.89 21.10 -3.39
CA THR A 390 -27.76 20.48 -2.37
C THR A 390 -27.11 19.19 -1.88
N ASP A 391 -26.84 19.09 -0.58
CA ASP A 391 -26.40 17.86 0.07
C ASP A 391 -27.61 16.97 0.39
N LEU A 392 -27.70 15.83 -0.29
CA LEU A 392 -28.80 14.88 -0.14
C LEU A 392 -28.70 14.05 1.14
N ASN A 393 -27.57 14.11 1.86
CA ASN A 393 -27.44 13.49 3.19
C ASN A 393 -28.34 14.15 4.25
N LEU A 394 -28.92 15.32 3.97
CA LEU A 394 -29.83 16.03 4.87
C LEU A 394 -31.31 15.65 4.67
N SER A 395 -31.61 14.77 3.70
CA SER A 395 -32.96 14.33 3.38
C SER A 395 -33.47 13.21 4.30
N GLU A 396 -34.78 13.14 4.56
CA GLU A 396 -35.38 12.13 5.47
C GLU A 396 -35.26 10.68 4.96
N ASP A 397 -35.35 10.47 3.64
CA ASP A 397 -35.13 9.18 2.98
C ASP A 397 -34.27 9.35 1.73
N ILE A 398 -32.96 9.33 1.94
CA ILE A 398 -31.97 9.55 0.89
C ILE A 398 -32.09 8.53 -0.25
N ALA A 399 -32.36 7.25 0.03
CA ALA A 399 -32.40 6.21 -1.00
C ALA A 399 -33.64 6.36 -1.90
N SER A 400 -34.80 6.62 -1.28
CA SER A 400 -36.05 6.84 -2.03
C SER A 400 -36.06 8.17 -2.80
N GLN A 401 -35.14 9.09 -2.52
CA GLN A 401 -34.97 10.32 -3.31
C GLN A 401 -33.93 10.15 -4.43
N ILE A 402 -32.79 9.54 -4.14
CA ILE A 402 -31.66 9.50 -5.06
C ILE A 402 -31.93 8.62 -6.29
N PHE A 403 -32.52 7.45 -6.13
CA PHE A 403 -32.61 6.47 -7.24
C PHE A 403 -33.77 6.67 -8.22
N PRO A 404 -35.00 6.99 -7.81
CA PRO A 404 -36.10 7.18 -8.77
C PRO A 404 -36.02 8.50 -9.54
N GLU A 405 -35.21 9.46 -9.09
CA GLU A 405 -35.12 10.78 -9.71
C GLU A 405 -33.95 10.91 -10.67
N GLN A 406 -34.16 11.67 -11.76
CA GLN A 406 -33.10 12.15 -12.62
C GLN A 406 -32.64 13.52 -12.13
N TYR A 407 -31.34 13.70 -11.90
CA TYR A 407 -30.76 14.99 -11.53
C TYR A 407 -29.29 15.08 -11.93
N ASN A 408 -28.71 16.27 -11.79
CA ASN A 408 -27.29 16.50 -12.03
C ASN A 408 -26.51 16.21 -10.74
N ALA A 409 -25.85 15.06 -10.69
CA ALA A 409 -24.96 14.68 -9.60
C ALA A 409 -23.58 15.31 -9.83
N LEU A 410 -23.05 15.99 -8.82
CA LEU A 410 -21.71 16.59 -8.86
C LEU A 410 -20.63 15.50 -8.93
N HIS A 411 -19.65 15.66 -9.82
CA HIS A 411 -18.42 14.89 -9.76
C HIS A 411 -17.45 15.47 -8.75
N TYR A 412 -16.78 14.57 -8.03
CA TYR A 412 -15.57 14.89 -7.28
C TYR A 412 -14.39 14.25 -8.00
N LYS A 413 -13.31 15.02 -8.18
CA LYS A 413 -12.04 14.50 -8.66
C LYS A 413 -11.17 14.08 -7.48
N ASP A 414 -10.37 13.03 -7.69
CA ASP A 414 -9.27 12.67 -6.81
C ASP A 414 -7.96 12.70 -7.60
N PHE A 415 -6.84 12.60 -6.90
CA PHE A 415 -5.51 12.75 -7.48
C PHE A 415 -4.77 11.41 -7.61
N THR A 416 -5.51 10.30 -7.59
CA THR A 416 -4.97 8.96 -7.86
C THR A 416 -4.83 8.74 -9.37
N GLY A 417 -4.06 7.74 -9.79
CA GLY A 417 -3.90 7.42 -11.20
C GLY A 417 -2.82 6.40 -11.45
N ASP A 418 -2.60 6.09 -12.72
CA ASP A 418 -1.49 5.26 -13.16
C ASP A 418 -0.74 5.91 -14.34
N GLY A 419 0.43 5.39 -14.65
CA GLY A 419 1.34 6.03 -15.59
C GLY A 419 2.62 5.27 -15.86
N ALA A 420 3.51 5.97 -16.55
CA ALA A 420 4.85 5.49 -16.88
C ALA A 420 5.92 6.43 -16.33
N VAL A 421 7.00 5.86 -15.80
CA VAL A 421 8.27 6.57 -15.60
C VAL A 421 9.21 6.16 -16.71
N VAL A 422 9.55 7.12 -17.57
CA VAL A 422 10.37 6.94 -18.78
C VAL A 422 11.75 7.51 -18.52
N VAL A 423 12.79 6.83 -19.02
CA VAL A 423 14.16 7.34 -19.02
C VAL A 423 14.54 7.85 -20.41
N ASN A 424 15.02 9.08 -20.46
CA ASN A 424 15.67 9.65 -21.63
C ASN A 424 17.18 9.51 -21.44
N LEU A 425 17.79 8.67 -22.28
CA LEU A 425 19.20 8.28 -22.18
C LEU A 425 19.98 8.70 -23.43
N SER A 426 21.21 9.18 -23.23
CA SER A 426 22.21 9.30 -24.30
C SER A 426 23.54 8.66 -23.91
N GLY A 427 24.33 8.25 -24.91
CA GLY A 427 25.68 7.69 -24.71
C GLY A 427 25.79 6.17 -24.86
N LEU A 428 24.66 5.43 -24.95
CA LEU A 428 24.62 3.96 -25.08
C LEU A 428 23.67 3.48 -26.21
N PRO A 429 23.82 3.96 -27.47
CA PRO A 429 22.94 3.54 -28.57
C PRO A 429 22.97 2.04 -28.86
N GLU A 430 24.03 1.33 -28.46
CA GLU A 430 24.24 -0.09 -28.75
C GLU A 430 23.31 -1.04 -27.97
N VAL A 431 22.73 -0.60 -26.84
CA VAL A 431 21.77 -1.41 -26.07
C VAL A 431 20.40 -1.41 -26.78
N GLY A 432 20.06 -0.33 -27.50
CA GLY A 432 18.92 -0.24 -28.42
C GLY A 432 17.52 -0.18 -27.80
N LYS A 433 17.25 -0.99 -26.77
CA LYS A 433 15.93 -1.11 -26.12
C LYS A 433 15.88 -0.34 -24.81
N VAL A 434 14.84 0.48 -24.65
CA VAL A 434 14.56 1.25 -23.43
C VAL A 434 13.14 0.92 -22.97
N LEU A 435 13.00 0.43 -21.75
CA LEU A 435 11.72 0.01 -21.18
C LEU A 435 11.36 0.89 -19.97
N PRO A 436 10.21 1.60 -20.01
CA PRO A 436 9.71 2.33 -18.85
C PRO A 436 9.30 1.41 -17.71
N ALA A 437 9.18 2.02 -16.53
CA ALA A 437 8.52 1.42 -15.38
C ALA A 437 7.03 1.81 -15.38
N TYR A 438 6.18 0.90 -14.92
CA TYR A 438 4.82 1.23 -14.55
C TYR A 438 4.80 1.96 -13.21
N SER A 439 3.84 2.85 -13.05
CA SER A 439 3.77 3.70 -11.89
C SER A 439 2.33 3.90 -11.46
N ILE A 440 2.07 3.60 -10.20
CA ILE A 440 0.75 3.74 -9.58
C ILE A 440 0.85 4.87 -8.55
N VAL A 441 -0.11 5.79 -8.61
CA VAL A 441 -0.34 6.81 -7.57
C VAL A 441 -1.67 6.46 -6.92
N ALA A 442 -1.61 5.78 -5.78
CA ALA A 442 -2.76 5.20 -5.11
C ALA A 442 -3.30 6.12 -3.99
N ALA A 443 -4.46 5.74 -3.46
CA ALA A 443 -5.02 6.31 -2.23
C ALA A 443 -4.03 6.19 -1.06
N PRO A 444 -4.19 6.98 0.03
CA PRO A 444 -3.37 6.83 1.22
C PRO A 444 -3.38 5.39 1.73
N ASP A 445 -2.25 4.96 2.29
CA ASP A 445 -2.16 3.69 2.99
C ASP A 445 -2.61 3.89 4.43
N PHE A 446 -3.77 3.36 4.82
CA PHE A 446 -4.28 3.53 6.18
C PHE A 446 -3.52 2.72 7.25
N PHE A 447 -2.71 1.74 6.83
CA PHE A 447 -1.84 0.97 7.72
C PHE A 447 -0.41 0.96 7.17
N PRO A 448 0.29 2.11 7.17
CA PRO A 448 1.59 2.28 6.52
C PRO A 448 2.70 1.36 7.05
N PHE A 449 2.49 0.72 8.20
CA PHE A 449 3.41 -0.24 8.83
C PHE A 449 2.91 -1.70 8.77
N VAL A 450 1.91 -1.98 7.92
CA VAL A 450 1.40 -3.32 7.65
C VAL A 450 1.57 -3.62 6.17
N GLU A 451 2.53 -4.47 5.82
CA GLU A 451 2.74 -4.85 4.42
C GLU A 451 1.79 -6.00 4.02
N GLN A 452 1.19 -5.90 2.82
CA GLN A 452 0.33 -6.96 2.27
C GLN A 452 1.00 -8.34 2.28
N SER A 453 2.28 -8.41 1.89
CA SER A 453 3.06 -9.65 1.84
C SER A 453 3.22 -10.29 3.22
N GLU A 454 3.39 -9.48 4.27
CA GLU A 454 3.47 -9.98 5.64
C GLU A 454 2.16 -10.63 6.07
N ILE A 455 1.04 -9.97 5.81
CA ILE A 455 -0.28 -10.55 6.10
C ILE A 455 -0.51 -11.83 5.29
N LEU A 456 -0.07 -11.90 4.04
CA LEU A 456 -0.12 -13.13 3.24
C LEU A 456 0.66 -14.27 3.87
N HIS A 457 1.94 -14.06 4.16
CA HIS A 457 2.77 -15.13 4.73
C HIS A 457 2.25 -15.64 6.07
N GLN A 458 1.75 -14.75 6.93
CA GLN A 458 1.17 -15.15 8.20
C GLN A 458 -0.21 -15.81 8.04
N SER A 459 -1.02 -15.37 7.08
CA SER A 459 -2.33 -15.97 6.79
C SER A 459 -2.23 -17.44 6.40
N LEU A 460 -1.18 -17.82 5.66
CA LEU A 460 -0.91 -19.20 5.23
C LEU A 460 -0.60 -20.14 6.41
N GLN A 461 -0.18 -19.59 7.54
CA GLN A 461 0.05 -20.35 8.77
C GLN A 461 -1.23 -20.55 9.59
N LEU A 462 -2.30 -19.81 9.28
CA LEU A 462 -3.58 -19.95 9.94
C LEU A 462 -4.33 -21.16 9.35
N LEU A 463 -4.84 -22.06 10.20
CA LEU A 463 -5.63 -23.24 9.77
C LEU A 463 -6.87 -22.92 8.90
N ALA A 464 -7.33 -21.66 8.90
CA ALA A 464 -8.42 -21.17 8.07
C ALA A 464 -8.24 -19.67 7.79
N ASN A 465 -8.44 -19.25 6.55
CA ASN A 465 -8.35 -17.84 6.16
C ASN A 465 -9.47 -17.02 6.86
N PRO A 466 -9.15 -16.00 7.68
CA PRO A 466 -10.17 -15.16 8.31
C PRO A 466 -10.75 -14.10 7.35
N TRP A 467 -10.07 -13.81 6.24
CA TRP A 467 -10.51 -12.83 5.23
C TRP A 467 -11.41 -13.47 4.18
N PHE A 468 -12.17 -12.64 3.47
CA PHE A 468 -13.06 -13.08 2.39
C PHE A 468 -12.29 -13.76 1.25
N ARG A 469 -11.09 -13.25 0.94
CA ARG A 469 -10.14 -13.81 -0.03
C ARG A 469 -8.75 -13.80 0.57
N GLN A 470 -7.82 -14.57 -0.02
CA GLN A 470 -6.44 -14.50 0.44
C GLN A 470 -5.90 -13.08 0.21
N PRO A 471 -5.05 -12.57 1.13
CA PRO A 471 -4.40 -11.26 1.01
C PRO A 471 -3.34 -11.25 -0.09
N GLU A 472 -3.69 -11.56 -1.33
CA GLU A 472 -2.75 -11.57 -2.45
C GLU A 472 -2.06 -10.20 -2.60
N THR A 473 -0.81 -10.23 -3.04
CA THR A 473 0.03 -9.05 -3.26
C THR A 473 0.08 -8.69 -4.73
N LEU A 474 0.25 -7.40 -5.05
CA LEU A 474 0.40 -6.96 -6.43
C LEU A 474 1.63 -7.56 -7.11
N CYS A 475 2.68 -7.87 -6.34
CA CYS A 475 3.87 -8.53 -6.88
C CYS A 475 3.64 -9.97 -7.36
N ASN A 476 2.52 -10.60 -6.99
CA ASN A 476 2.14 -11.94 -7.41
C ASN A 476 1.20 -11.93 -8.63
N THR A 477 0.66 -10.76 -9.00
CA THR A 477 -0.12 -10.58 -10.21
C THR A 477 0.79 -10.71 -11.44
N ARG A 478 0.36 -11.44 -12.47
CA ARG A 478 1.02 -11.48 -13.79
C ARG A 478 0.08 -10.90 -14.84
N MET A 479 0.12 -9.58 -14.97
CA MET A 479 -0.82 -8.83 -15.79
C MET A 479 -0.10 -7.66 -16.46
N TYR A 480 -0.52 -7.29 -17.66
CA TYR A 480 0.02 -6.14 -18.38
C TYR A 480 -0.25 -4.83 -17.63
N PRO A 481 0.62 -3.80 -17.75
CA PRO A 481 0.32 -2.45 -17.25
C PRO A 481 -0.88 -1.85 -18.00
N ASN A 482 -1.36 -0.67 -17.62
CA ASN A 482 -2.49 -0.02 -18.28
C ASN A 482 -2.17 0.40 -19.75
N ILE A 483 -2.35 -0.56 -20.66
CA ILE A 483 -2.10 -0.44 -22.11
C ILE A 483 -3.21 0.30 -22.85
N SER A 484 -4.34 0.59 -22.19
CA SER A 484 -5.44 1.34 -22.80
C SER A 484 -5.22 2.85 -22.71
N SER A 485 -4.51 3.31 -21.67
CA SER A 485 -4.33 4.73 -21.36
C SER A 485 -2.92 5.24 -21.65
N HIS A 486 -1.93 4.33 -21.71
CA HIS A 486 -0.51 4.66 -21.84
C HIS A 486 0.11 3.89 -23.01
N HIS A 487 0.57 4.64 -24.02
CA HIS A 487 1.14 4.10 -25.24
C HIS A 487 2.62 3.71 -25.07
N GLU A 488 3.23 4.13 -23.97
CA GLU A 488 4.59 3.79 -23.55
C GLU A 488 4.77 2.29 -23.34
N PHE A 489 3.68 1.55 -23.12
CA PHE A 489 3.66 0.09 -22.95
C PHE A 489 3.26 -0.59 -24.27
N ASP A 490 4.23 -0.71 -25.17
CA ASP A 490 4.07 -1.46 -26.42
C ASP A 490 4.25 -2.96 -26.17
N ILE A 491 3.12 -3.67 -26.05
CA ILE A 491 3.10 -5.10 -25.78
C ILE A 491 3.70 -5.97 -26.89
N GLU A 492 3.79 -5.46 -28.11
CA GLU A 492 4.38 -6.19 -29.23
C GLU A 492 5.92 -6.09 -29.21
N ALA A 493 6.48 -5.13 -28.44
CA ALA A 493 7.92 -4.89 -28.35
C ALA A 493 8.62 -5.74 -27.27
N ASP A 494 7.89 -6.35 -26.33
CA ASP A 494 8.48 -7.17 -25.27
C ASP A 494 7.49 -8.15 -24.59
N ASP A 495 7.87 -9.41 -24.45
CA ASP A 495 7.00 -10.40 -23.79
C ASP A 495 6.97 -10.30 -22.26
N ALA A 496 7.88 -9.53 -21.62
CA ALA A 496 7.97 -9.44 -20.16
C ALA A 496 7.11 -8.31 -19.56
N TRP A 497 6.13 -7.78 -20.30
CA TRP A 497 5.21 -6.77 -19.76
C TRP A 497 4.24 -7.33 -18.72
N ASN A 498 3.88 -8.61 -18.81
CA ASN A 498 3.00 -9.26 -17.84
C ASN A 498 3.70 -9.57 -16.50
N THR A 499 5.02 -9.41 -16.39
CA THR A 499 5.80 -9.53 -15.14
C THR A 499 6.17 -8.17 -14.54
N ILE A 500 5.55 -7.07 -15.01
CA ILE A 500 5.94 -5.70 -14.63
C ILE A 500 5.81 -5.40 -13.13
N THR A 501 4.91 -6.07 -12.42
CA THR A 501 4.72 -5.90 -10.98
C THR A 501 5.61 -6.80 -10.14
N SER A 502 6.31 -7.77 -10.73
CA SER A 502 7.09 -8.74 -9.97
C SER A 502 8.25 -8.10 -9.22
N LEU A 503 8.62 -8.71 -8.09
CA LEU A 503 9.84 -8.36 -7.36
C LEU A 503 10.99 -9.22 -7.84
N VAL A 504 12.12 -8.59 -8.16
CA VAL A 504 13.38 -9.25 -8.47
C VAL A 504 14.49 -8.69 -7.58
N CYS A 505 15.54 -9.48 -7.39
CA CYS A 505 16.76 -9.08 -6.70
C CYS A 505 17.97 -9.54 -7.50
N LEU A 506 19.17 -9.05 -7.15
CA LEU A 506 20.39 -9.60 -7.75
C LEU A 506 20.52 -11.09 -7.37
N PRO A 507 20.81 -11.99 -8.31
CA PRO A 507 20.85 -13.42 -8.04
C PRO A 507 21.78 -13.78 -6.89
N VAL A 508 21.29 -14.61 -5.97
CA VAL A 508 22.14 -15.13 -4.88
C VAL A 508 23.05 -16.23 -5.44
N ILE A 509 24.36 -15.97 -5.46
CA ILE A 509 25.35 -16.88 -6.04
C ILE A 509 25.66 -18.07 -5.10
N SER A 510 25.40 -17.95 -3.78
CA SER A 510 25.75 -18.97 -2.80
C SER A 510 24.55 -19.79 -2.26
N GLY A 511 24.80 -21.07 -2.01
CA GLY A 511 23.93 -21.95 -1.23
C GLY A 511 24.06 -21.78 0.29
N ILE A 512 24.79 -20.75 0.75
CA ILE A 512 24.99 -20.49 2.17
C ILE A 512 23.73 -19.79 2.69
N THR A 513 22.89 -20.56 3.39
CA THR A 513 21.76 -19.98 4.12
C THR A 513 22.29 -19.36 5.38
N THR A 514 21.96 -18.09 5.55
CA THR A 514 22.24 -17.35 6.75
C THR A 514 21.17 -17.66 7.78
N ASN A 515 21.51 -18.46 8.78
CA ASN A 515 20.67 -18.66 9.96
C ASN A 515 20.81 -17.42 10.85
N PHE A 516 20.13 -16.34 10.50
CA PHE A 516 20.05 -15.15 11.35
C PHE A 516 19.06 -15.42 12.49
N LYS A 517 19.42 -14.99 13.71
CA LYS A 517 18.44 -14.87 14.79
C LYS A 517 17.54 -13.70 14.42
N ASP A 518 16.32 -14.00 13.96
CA ASP A 518 15.22 -13.06 13.64
C ASP A 518 15.66 -11.58 13.61
N PRO A 519 16.20 -11.08 12.47
CA PRO A 519 16.49 -9.66 12.40
C PRO A 519 15.18 -8.92 12.61
N ALA A 520 15.17 -7.96 13.55
CA ALA A 520 13.99 -7.18 13.83
C ALA A 520 13.46 -6.58 12.52
N LYS A 521 12.19 -6.84 12.21
CA LYS A 521 11.51 -6.13 11.14
C LYS A 521 11.25 -4.72 11.65
N GLU A 522 11.83 -3.73 10.99
CA GLU A 522 11.60 -2.32 11.32
C GLU A 522 10.35 -1.81 10.63
N ASN A 523 9.64 -0.90 11.30
CA ASN A 523 8.48 -0.22 10.76
C ASN A 523 8.92 0.70 9.61
N ARG A 524 8.77 0.19 8.39
CA ARG A 524 9.18 0.88 7.16
C ARG A 524 8.04 0.86 6.16
N ILE A 525 7.82 2.00 5.52
CA ILE A 525 6.85 2.12 4.44
C ILE A 525 7.47 1.58 3.14
N SER A 526 6.77 0.63 2.51
CA SER A 526 7.13 0.10 1.20
C SER A 526 6.44 0.90 0.09
N TYR A 527 7.18 1.23 -0.96
CA TYR A 527 6.66 1.72 -2.24
C TYR A 527 6.83 0.68 -3.36
N LEU A 528 7.14 -0.57 -3.01
CA LEU A 528 7.18 -1.70 -3.96
C LEU A 528 5.88 -2.52 -3.85
N THR A 529 5.65 -3.35 -4.87
CA THR A 529 4.40 -4.05 -5.15
C THR A 529 4.02 -5.16 -4.16
N ASP A 530 4.90 -5.53 -3.23
CA ASP A 530 4.58 -6.47 -2.15
C ASP A 530 3.95 -5.79 -0.92
N GLY A 531 4.10 -4.48 -0.79
CA GLY A 531 3.33 -3.66 0.16
C GLY A 531 1.93 -3.31 -0.36
N ALA A 532 1.65 -3.57 -1.64
CA ALA A 532 0.39 -3.24 -2.30
C ALA A 532 -0.52 -4.47 -2.43
N ALA A 533 -1.83 -4.24 -2.37
CA ALA A 533 -2.85 -5.26 -2.56
C ALA A 533 -2.87 -5.76 -4.00
N GLY A 534 -3.07 -7.08 -4.15
CA GLY A 534 -3.32 -7.73 -5.43
C GLY A 534 -4.70 -7.41 -6.01
N ILE A 535 -5.18 -8.26 -6.92
CA ILE A 535 -6.43 -8.03 -7.67
C ILE A 535 -7.27 -9.31 -7.67
N PHE A 536 -8.39 -9.30 -6.94
CA PHE A 536 -9.34 -10.41 -6.87
C PHE A 536 -10.82 -9.96 -6.84
N ALA A 537 -11.05 -8.67 -6.61
CA ALA A 537 -12.25 -7.85 -6.74
C ALA A 537 -11.72 -6.42 -7.08
N PRO A 538 -12.43 -5.26 -7.16
CA PRO A 538 -11.69 -4.02 -7.46
C PRO A 538 -10.57 -3.90 -6.43
N GLY A 539 -9.31 -3.77 -6.88
CA GLY A 539 -8.18 -3.74 -5.95
C GLY A 539 -8.22 -2.47 -5.10
N TRP A 540 -7.35 -2.36 -4.11
CA TRP A 540 -7.21 -1.11 -3.36
C TRP A 540 -6.32 -0.11 -4.10
N ASP A 541 -5.20 -0.61 -4.63
CA ASP A 541 -4.17 0.20 -5.29
C ASP A 541 -4.42 0.36 -6.80
N THR A 542 -5.02 -0.65 -7.41
CA THR A 542 -5.35 -0.70 -8.85
C THR A 542 -6.47 -1.69 -9.08
N SER A 543 -7.19 -1.55 -10.19
CA SER A 543 -8.13 -2.56 -10.68
C SER A 543 -7.58 -3.23 -11.94
N PHE A 544 -8.45 -3.92 -12.69
CA PHE A 544 -8.15 -4.47 -14.00
C PHE A 544 -9.25 -4.15 -15.02
N ASP A 545 -8.85 -4.08 -16.28
CA ASP A 545 -9.75 -3.96 -17.43
C ASP A 545 -9.32 -4.93 -18.54
N ILE A 546 -10.17 -5.11 -19.54
CA ILE A 546 -9.93 -5.95 -20.70
C ILE A 546 -10.01 -5.09 -21.96
N THR A 547 -8.95 -5.13 -22.76
CA THR A 547 -8.94 -4.51 -24.08
C THR A 547 -8.82 -5.57 -25.16
N ILE A 548 -9.59 -5.44 -26.25
CA ILE A 548 -9.43 -6.29 -27.43
C ILE A 548 -8.33 -5.71 -28.33
N ARG A 549 -7.26 -6.48 -28.57
CA ARG A 549 -6.22 -6.17 -29.56
C ARG A 549 -6.02 -7.37 -30.47
N ASN A 550 -5.97 -7.15 -31.79
CA ASN A 550 -5.80 -8.22 -32.77
C ASN A 550 -6.76 -9.42 -32.59
N GLN A 551 -8.01 -9.15 -32.19
CA GLN A 551 -9.05 -10.15 -31.86
C GLN A 551 -8.81 -10.96 -30.58
N GLU A 552 -7.78 -10.65 -29.81
CA GLU A 552 -7.49 -11.27 -28.51
C GLU A 552 -7.88 -10.34 -27.36
N ALA A 553 -8.44 -10.93 -26.31
CA ALA A 553 -8.77 -10.23 -25.07
C ALA A 553 -7.52 -10.15 -24.20
N ILE A 554 -7.06 -8.94 -23.91
CA ILE A 554 -5.87 -8.69 -23.10
C ILE A 554 -6.30 -8.03 -21.79
N THR A 555 -6.12 -8.78 -20.71
CA THR A 555 -6.34 -8.27 -19.35
C THR A 555 -5.16 -7.42 -18.91
N HIS A 556 -5.45 -6.24 -18.38
CA HIS A 556 -4.43 -5.30 -17.94
C HIS A 556 -4.84 -4.53 -16.69
N LEU A 557 -3.85 -4.03 -15.96
CA LEU A 557 -4.04 -3.18 -14.78
C LEU A 557 -4.74 -1.87 -15.18
N SER A 558 -5.55 -1.32 -14.29
CA SER A 558 -6.19 -0.01 -14.49
C SER A 558 -6.59 0.67 -13.18
N ALA A 559 -6.01 1.83 -12.88
CA ALA A 559 -6.40 2.65 -11.73
C ALA A 559 -7.79 3.29 -11.90
N TYR A 560 -8.24 3.49 -13.15
CA TYR A 560 -9.56 4.07 -13.43
C TYR A 560 -10.73 3.13 -13.11
N GLY A 561 -10.47 1.84 -12.85
CA GLY A 561 -11.51 0.89 -12.44
C GLY A 561 -11.92 1.03 -10.96
N LEU A 562 -11.17 1.83 -10.19
CA LEU A 562 -11.49 2.19 -8.81
C LEU A 562 -12.54 3.30 -8.76
N GLY A 563 -13.18 3.44 -7.61
CA GLY A 563 -14.26 4.38 -7.31
C GLY A 563 -13.95 5.82 -7.69
N SER A 564 -15.02 6.55 -8.03
CA SER A 564 -14.98 7.94 -8.47
C SER A 564 -15.77 8.84 -7.50
N PRO A 565 -15.09 9.53 -6.58
CA PRO A 565 -13.64 9.42 -6.26
C PRO A 565 -13.32 8.16 -5.43
N PHE A 566 -12.03 7.87 -5.21
CA PHE A 566 -11.58 6.68 -4.48
C PHE A 566 -12.23 6.49 -3.08
N PRO A 567 -12.62 7.54 -2.31
CA PRO A 567 -13.29 7.35 -1.04
C PRO A 567 -14.61 6.57 -1.11
N GLU A 568 -15.29 6.54 -2.27
CA GLU A 568 -16.47 5.69 -2.45
C GLU A 568 -16.11 4.20 -2.36
N ASP A 569 -15.01 3.78 -2.96
CA ASP A 569 -14.50 2.41 -2.81
C ASP A 569 -14.02 2.15 -1.38
N SER A 570 -13.29 3.11 -0.80
CA SER A 570 -12.80 2.98 0.57
C SER A 570 -13.93 2.78 1.59
N LYS A 571 -15.05 3.52 1.46
CA LYS A 571 -16.25 3.35 2.28
C LYS A 571 -16.76 1.91 2.23
N LEU A 572 -16.88 1.35 1.04
CA LEU A 572 -17.47 0.04 0.84
C LEU A 572 -16.53 -1.10 1.25
N CYS A 573 -15.25 -1.01 0.89
CA CYS A 573 -14.23 -1.97 1.29
C CYS A 573 -14.08 -2.01 2.82
N ALA A 574 -14.19 -0.85 3.48
CA ALA A 574 -14.09 -0.77 4.92
C ALA A 574 -15.35 -1.34 5.62
N ALA A 575 -16.54 -1.10 5.06
CA ALA A 575 -17.80 -1.69 5.53
C ALA A 575 -17.85 -3.22 5.36
N LEU A 576 -17.10 -3.74 4.39
CA LEU A 576 -16.87 -5.17 4.14
C LEU A 576 -15.78 -5.79 5.01
N SER A 577 -15.41 -5.14 6.12
CA SER A 577 -14.59 -5.71 7.19
C SER A 577 -13.13 -5.97 6.81
N SER A 578 -12.39 -4.93 6.45
CA SER A 578 -11.02 -5.08 5.93
C SER A 578 -10.98 -6.03 4.72
N PHE A 579 -11.86 -5.74 3.75
CA PHE A 579 -12.03 -6.55 2.55
C PHE A 579 -10.71 -6.75 1.80
N TRP A 580 -9.90 -5.69 1.78
CA TRP A 580 -8.50 -5.74 1.43
C TRP A 580 -7.65 -5.76 2.71
N PRO A 581 -7.05 -6.91 3.06
CA PRO A 581 -6.21 -7.02 4.24
C PRO A 581 -5.05 -6.02 4.14
N ALA A 582 -4.49 -5.57 5.26
CA ALA A 582 -3.39 -4.60 5.32
C ALA A 582 -3.67 -3.17 4.78
N VAL A 583 -4.70 -2.92 3.97
CA VAL A 583 -4.92 -1.60 3.37
C VAL A 583 -6.31 -1.01 3.62
N ALA A 584 -7.35 -1.84 3.74
CA ALA A 584 -8.71 -1.39 4.05
C ALA A 584 -8.98 -1.48 5.57
N PRO A 585 -9.34 -0.36 6.24
CA PRO A 585 -9.74 -0.40 7.64
C PRO A 585 -11.07 -1.15 7.85
N ASP A 586 -11.39 -1.55 9.08
CA ASP A 586 -12.63 -2.28 9.38
C ASP A 586 -13.62 -1.40 10.16
N ILE A 587 -14.70 -1.01 9.51
CA ILE A 587 -15.82 -0.26 10.10
C ILE A 587 -17.11 -1.10 10.14
N SER A 588 -17.01 -2.42 9.99
CA SER A 588 -18.17 -3.32 9.87
C SER A 588 -19.12 -3.27 11.08
N ARG A 589 -18.61 -2.83 12.24
CA ARG A 589 -19.36 -2.61 13.48
C ARG A 589 -19.75 -1.15 13.75
N SER A 590 -19.38 -0.21 12.89
CA SER A 590 -19.68 1.22 13.09
C SER A 590 -21.14 1.55 12.78
N PHE A 591 -21.75 0.84 11.83
CA PHE A 591 -23.04 1.19 11.23
C PHE A 591 -24.02 0.01 11.22
N TRP A 592 -25.30 0.32 11.13
CA TRP A 592 -26.35 -0.68 10.93
C TRP A 592 -26.82 -0.74 9.47
N PRO A 593 -27.10 -1.94 8.91
CA PRO A 593 -26.86 -3.26 9.48
C PRO A 593 -25.36 -3.58 9.59
N THR A 594 -24.95 -4.15 10.73
CA THR A 594 -23.55 -4.55 10.95
C THR A 594 -23.19 -5.74 10.08
N ARG A 595 -21.92 -5.83 9.66
CA ARG A 595 -21.37 -7.02 9.00
C ARG A 595 -20.40 -7.75 9.92
N ALA A 596 -20.00 -8.96 9.54
CA ALA A 596 -19.02 -9.72 10.29
C ALA A 596 -17.64 -9.03 10.22
N THR A 597 -17.07 -8.71 11.37
CA THR A 597 -15.72 -8.16 11.54
C THR A 597 -14.63 -9.20 11.29
N VAL A 598 -13.44 -8.74 10.92
CA VAL A 598 -12.20 -9.53 10.77
C VAL A 598 -11.09 -8.85 11.55
N LEU A 599 -10.93 -7.54 11.40
CA LEU A 599 -9.97 -6.72 12.12
C LEU A 599 -10.74 -5.80 13.07
N PRO A 600 -11.05 -6.21 14.32
CA PRO A 600 -11.77 -5.33 15.23
C PRO A 600 -10.93 -4.08 15.57
N LEU A 601 -11.31 -2.93 15.02
CA LEU A 601 -10.78 -1.65 15.46
C LEU A 601 -11.27 -1.31 16.87
N LEU A 602 -10.45 -0.59 17.64
CA LEU A 602 -10.77 -0.15 19.00
C LEU A 602 -11.85 0.94 18.99
N ASP A 603 -12.54 1.11 20.12
CA ASP A 603 -13.60 2.11 20.25
C ASP A 603 -13.12 3.54 19.99
N ALA A 604 -11.86 3.86 20.31
CA ALA A 604 -11.27 5.16 20.00
C ALA A 604 -11.03 5.35 18.49
N GLU A 605 -10.72 4.27 17.76
CA GLU A 605 -10.37 4.32 16.35
C GLU A 605 -11.61 4.51 15.46
N ILE A 606 -12.78 4.06 15.93
CA ILE A 606 -14.06 4.23 15.21
C ILE A 606 -15.01 5.25 15.87
N GLY A 607 -14.56 6.02 16.86
CA GLY A 607 -15.38 7.04 17.52
C GLY A 607 -16.53 6.51 18.39
N ALA A 608 -16.44 5.26 18.87
CA ALA A 608 -17.42 4.64 19.77
C ALA A 608 -17.19 4.98 21.26
N ASN A 609 -16.04 5.54 21.62
CA ASN A 609 -15.72 5.91 23.01
C ASN A 609 -16.34 7.25 23.47
N GLY A 610 -17.04 7.96 22.57
CA GLY A 610 -17.69 9.25 22.86
C GLY A 610 -16.74 10.45 23.00
N GLN A 611 -15.45 10.31 22.65
CA GLN A 611 -14.45 11.38 22.75
C GLN A 611 -14.17 12.11 21.43
N GLY A 612 -14.87 11.75 20.35
CA GLY A 612 -14.69 12.32 19.02
C GLY A 612 -15.24 11.39 17.94
N THR A 613 -14.94 11.72 16.69
CA THR A 613 -15.20 10.84 15.54
C THR A 613 -14.11 9.79 15.40
N GLY A 614 -14.40 8.74 14.64
CA GLY A 614 -13.42 7.75 14.20
C GLY A 614 -12.46 8.30 13.15
N TRP A 615 -11.58 7.42 12.71
CA TRP A 615 -10.57 7.70 11.68
C TRP A 615 -11.15 8.21 10.37
N ASP A 616 -12.40 7.88 10.08
CA ASP A 616 -13.15 8.20 8.87
C ASP A 616 -14.02 9.47 8.99
N GLY A 617 -13.96 10.15 10.14
CA GLY A 617 -14.81 11.30 10.45
C GLY A 617 -16.23 10.92 10.87
N GLU A 618 -16.54 9.64 11.05
CA GLU A 618 -17.85 9.14 11.45
C GLU A 618 -17.94 8.81 12.95
N LEU A 619 -19.14 8.55 13.46
CA LEU A 619 -19.35 8.05 14.81
C LEU A 619 -19.72 6.57 14.78
N GLY A 620 -18.98 5.76 15.53
CA GLY A 620 -19.30 4.36 15.80
C GLY A 620 -20.51 4.18 16.73
N PRO A 621 -20.81 2.93 17.12
CA PRO A 621 -21.96 2.64 17.97
C PRO A 621 -21.88 3.33 19.33
N ASN A 622 -22.96 3.99 19.72
CA ASN A 622 -23.12 4.55 21.05
C ASN A 622 -23.77 3.51 21.96
N TYR A 623 -22.93 2.76 22.68
CA TYR A 623 -23.40 1.77 23.64
C TYR A 623 -23.62 2.38 25.03
N LYS A 624 -24.89 2.44 25.47
CA LYS A 624 -25.27 2.94 26.81
C LYS A 624 -25.66 1.79 27.73
N ARG A 625 -24.67 1.18 28.37
CA ARG A 625 -24.83 0.02 29.27
C ARG A 625 -25.89 0.20 30.35
N SER A 626 -25.92 1.36 31.02
CA SER A 626 -26.91 1.65 32.08
C SER A 626 -28.35 1.75 31.57
N GLN A 627 -28.53 2.14 30.31
CA GLN A 627 -29.83 2.28 29.66
C GLN A 627 -30.23 1.00 28.91
N LYS A 628 -29.31 0.05 28.73
CA LYS A 628 -29.48 -1.16 27.92
C LYS A 628 -29.93 -0.83 26.49
N THR A 629 -29.33 0.21 25.90
CA THR A 629 -29.61 0.63 24.52
C THR A 629 -28.32 0.77 23.72
N VAL A 630 -28.44 0.56 22.41
CA VAL A 630 -27.39 0.91 21.43
C VAL A 630 -27.99 1.78 20.36
N THR A 631 -27.27 2.84 19.99
CA THR A 631 -27.58 3.69 18.84
C THR A 631 -26.49 3.54 17.78
N PHE A 632 -26.88 3.32 16.53
CA PHE A 632 -26.01 3.26 15.36
C PHE A 632 -26.34 4.38 14.39
N LYS A 633 -25.33 4.89 13.68
CA LYS A 633 -25.56 5.62 12.43
C LYS A 633 -25.99 4.63 11.33
N ARG A 634 -26.95 5.04 10.52
CA ARG A 634 -27.44 4.29 9.36
C ARG A 634 -26.42 4.39 8.23
N PHE A 635 -26.08 3.26 7.63
CA PHE A 635 -25.01 3.19 6.63
C PHE A 635 -25.31 4.04 5.37
N GLU A 636 -26.58 4.25 5.04
CA GLU A 636 -27.01 5.10 3.92
C GLU A 636 -26.50 6.56 4.04
N TYR A 637 -26.26 7.05 5.25
CA TYR A 637 -25.87 8.44 5.55
C TYR A 637 -24.37 8.63 5.80
N VAL A 638 -23.56 7.60 5.55
CA VAL A 638 -22.10 7.68 5.66
C VAL A 638 -21.53 8.25 4.37
N ASP A 639 -20.71 9.30 4.44
CA ASP A 639 -20.18 9.97 3.25
C ASP A 639 -18.69 10.29 3.37
N TYR A 640 -17.86 9.32 2.96
CA TYR A 640 -16.41 9.47 2.98
C TYR A 640 -15.92 10.55 2.03
N THR A 641 -16.58 10.76 0.89
CA THR A 641 -16.19 11.79 -0.07
C THR A 641 -16.30 13.18 0.56
N LEU A 642 -17.41 13.47 1.24
CA LEU A 642 -17.57 14.74 1.96
C LEU A 642 -16.67 14.83 3.20
N ASN A 643 -16.50 13.74 3.96
CA ASN A 643 -15.61 13.75 5.12
C ASN A 643 -14.15 14.03 4.72
N VAL A 644 -13.69 13.47 3.61
CA VAL A 644 -12.35 13.74 3.06
C VAL A 644 -12.25 15.16 2.53
N TYR A 645 -13.25 15.63 1.76
CA TYR A 645 -13.31 17.01 1.28
C TYR A 645 -13.19 18.04 2.42
N GLU A 646 -13.77 17.72 3.58
CA GLU A 646 -13.72 18.54 4.79
C GLU A 646 -12.56 18.20 5.73
N ASN A 647 -11.60 17.37 5.30
CA ASN A 647 -10.41 16.95 6.06
C ASN A 647 -10.74 16.34 7.44
N LYS A 648 -11.83 15.56 7.54
CA LYS A 648 -12.24 14.90 8.79
C LYS A 648 -11.55 13.58 9.07
N PHE A 649 -10.84 13.00 8.10
CA PHE A 649 -10.09 11.78 8.34
C PHE A 649 -9.02 12.01 9.40
N ASN A 650 -8.97 11.15 10.41
CA ASN A 650 -7.94 11.17 11.44
C ASN A 650 -7.00 9.98 11.21
N TYR A 651 -5.94 10.25 10.46
CA TYR A 651 -5.00 9.24 9.98
C TYR A 651 -4.19 8.62 11.13
N HIS A 652 -3.94 9.38 12.19
CA HIS A 652 -3.14 8.94 13.34
C HIS A 652 -3.79 7.78 14.11
N LEU A 653 -5.13 7.66 14.07
CA LEU A 653 -5.85 6.57 14.74
C LEU A 653 -5.53 5.19 14.16
N LEU A 654 -5.16 5.12 12.87
CA LEU A 654 -4.84 3.85 12.21
C LEU A 654 -3.34 3.65 11.99
N ALA A 655 -2.62 4.73 11.71
CA ALA A 655 -1.21 4.65 11.35
C ALA A 655 -0.30 4.11 12.45
N GLY A 656 -0.76 4.05 13.71
CA GLY A 656 -0.03 3.41 14.81
C GLY A 656 -0.18 1.89 14.89
N ILE A 657 -0.99 1.27 14.02
CA ILE A 657 -1.18 -0.18 13.97
C ILE A 657 -0.09 -0.79 13.09
N ASP A 658 0.80 -1.57 13.70
CA ASP A 658 1.78 -2.41 13.01
C ASP A 658 1.20 -3.81 12.73
N ALA A 659 1.96 -4.63 11.98
CA ALA A 659 1.53 -5.97 11.62
C ALA A 659 1.28 -6.88 12.84
N GLU A 660 2.07 -6.72 13.91
CA GLU A 660 1.92 -7.52 15.13
C GLU A 660 0.57 -7.22 15.83
N GLU A 661 0.26 -5.96 16.07
CA GLU A 661 -1.02 -5.52 16.64
C GLU A 661 -2.19 -5.88 15.71
N TYR A 662 -2.04 -5.68 14.40
CA TYR A 662 -3.05 -6.06 13.40
C TYR A 662 -3.41 -7.55 13.52
N LEU A 663 -2.40 -8.43 13.53
CA LEU A 663 -2.60 -9.87 13.59
C LEU A 663 -3.09 -10.36 14.96
N LYS A 664 -2.64 -9.75 16.07
CA LYS A 664 -3.19 -10.02 17.41
C LYS A 664 -4.70 -9.78 17.47
N ARG A 665 -5.19 -8.69 16.87
CA ARG A 665 -6.63 -8.40 16.78
C ARG A 665 -7.38 -9.44 15.96
N VAL A 666 -6.87 -9.79 14.78
CA VAL A 666 -7.49 -10.79 13.89
C VAL A 666 -7.55 -12.17 14.56
N VAL A 667 -6.45 -12.63 15.16
CA VAL A 667 -6.38 -13.94 15.82
C VAL A 667 -7.28 -13.99 17.05
N SER A 668 -7.27 -12.94 17.89
CA SER A 668 -8.12 -12.89 19.08
C SER A 668 -9.61 -12.90 18.72
N TYR A 669 -10.03 -12.13 17.70
CA TYR A 669 -11.43 -12.13 17.26
C TYR A 669 -11.85 -13.45 16.62
N LYS A 670 -10.98 -14.04 15.78
CA LYS A 670 -11.20 -15.37 15.21
C LYS A 670 -11.43 -16.41 16.30
N LYS A 671 -10.67 -16.35 17.40
CA LYS A 671 -10.86 -17.24 18.54
C LYS A 671 -12.25 -17.09 19.17
N LEU A 672 -12.76 -15.87 19.32
CA LEU A 672 -14.12 -15.65 19.81
C LEU A 672 -15.18 -16.26 18.89
N LYS A 673 -15.02 -16.10 17.57
CA LYS A 673 -15.91 -16.71 16.57
C LYS A 673 -15.91 -18.24 16.63
N GLN A 674 -14.83 -18.87 17.10
CA GLN A 674 -14.75 -20.33 17.29
C GLN A 674 -15.38 -20.78 18.61
N LEU A 675 -15.39 -19.92 19.62
CA LEU A 675 -15.96 -20.20 20.94
C LEU A 675 -17.48 -19.98 21.00
N ASN A 676 -18.02 -19.06 20.17
CA ASN A 676 -19.43 -18.74 20.17
C ASN A 676 -20.00 -18.59 18.75
N ASP A 677 -20.74 -19.61 18.30
CA ASP A 677 -21.40 -19.64 17.01
C ASP A 677 -22.47 -18.55 16.84
N GLU A 678 -23.00 -17.97 17.92
CA GLU A 678 -23.93 -16.82 17.85
C GLU A 678 -23.29 -15.61 17.15
N ILE A 679 -21.96 -15.48 17.22
CA ILE A 679 -21.22 -14.43 16.51
C ILE A 679 -21.26 -14.66 14.99
N ASN A 680 -21.05 -15.91 14.54
CA ASN A 680 -21.10 -16.27 13.12
C ASN A 680 -22.53 -16.22 12.57
N ALA A 681 -23.51 -16.59 13.40
CA ALA A 681 -24.93 -16.57 13.07
C ALA A 681 -25.55 -15.16 13.16
N ASP A 682 -24.75 -14.13 13.48
CA ASP A 682 -25.18 -12.74 13.57
C ASP A 682 -26.33 -12.50 14.58
N GLN A 683 -26.39 -13.35 15.61
CA GLN A 683 -27.39 -13.30 16.68
C GLN A 683 -27.00 -12.32 17.78
N ILE A 684 -25.70 -12.10 17.98
CA ILE A 684 -25.14 -11.10 18.88
C ILE A 684 -24.23 -10.13 18.11
N LYS A 685 -24.15 -8.89 18.59
CA LYS A 685 -23.53 -7.77 17.88
C LYS A 685 -22.38 -7.20 18.68
N LEU A 686 -21.19 -7.13 18.08
CA LEU A 686 -20.03 -6.49 18.68
C LEU A 686 -20.27 -4.98 18.75
N VAL A 687 -20.28 -4.41 19.95
CA VAL A 687 -20.54 -2.97 20.16
C VAL A 687 -19.38 -2.23 20.81
N SER A 688 -18.46 -2.93 21.47
CA SER A 688 -17.27 -2.32 22.06
C SER A 688 -16.06 -3.23 21.99
N VAL A 689 -14.91 -2.65 21.65
CA VAL A 689 -13.59 -3.26 21.68
C VAL A 689 -12.63 -2.28 22.34
N SER A 690 -11.97 -2.71 23.42
CA SER A 690 -11.05 -1.86 24.16
C SER A 690 -9.86 -2.64 24.69
N LYS A 691 -8.77 -1.93 25.02
CA LYS A 691 -7.67 -2.46 25.83
C LYS A 691 -8.01 -2.14 27.30
N PRO A 692 -8.39 -3.14 28.14
CA PRO A 692 -8.80 -2.86 29.51
C PRO A 692 -7.60 -2.43 30.35
N GLY A 693 -7.71 -1.29 31.04
CA GLY A 693 -6.71 -0.88 32.02
C GLY A 693 -6.88 -1.61 33.35
N GLU A 694 -5.89 -1.51 34.24
CA GLU A 694 -5.92 -2.13 35.58
C GLU A 694 -7.11 -1.71 36.46
N ALA A 695 -7.70 -0.55 36.17
CA ALA A 695 -8.89 -0.05 36.84
C ALA A 695 -10.22 -0.51 36.22
N ASP A 696 -10.21 -1.31 35.14
CA ASP A 696 -11.42 -1.81 34.49
C ASP A 696 -12.16 -2.79 35.42
N ALA A 697 -13.40 -2.47 35.77
CA ALA A 697 -14.20 -3.24 36.72
C ALA A 697 -14.48 -4.68 36.25
N ASP A 698 -14.64 -4.88 34.94
CA ASP A 698 -14.86 -6.22 34.37
C ASP A 698 -13.57 -7.04 34.45
N LEU A 699 -12.40 -6.44 34.23
CA LEU A 699 -11.09 -7.09 34.40
C LEU A 699 -10.83 -7.48 35.86
N ILE A 700 -11.05 -6.56 36.81
CA ILE A 700 -10.89 -6.83 38.25
C ILE A 700 -11.79 -7.99 38.69
N SER A 701 -13.06 -7.95 38.27
CA SER A 701 -14.02 -9.02 38.58
C SER A 701 -13.64 -10.35 37.94
N ALA A 702 -13.12 -10.34 36.72
CA ALA A 702 -12.72 -11.56 36.03
C ALA A 702 -11.49 -12.22 36.68
N ARG A 703 -10.46 -11.45 37.05
CA ARG A 703 -9.26 -11.98 37.73
C ARG A 703 -9.60 -12.60 39.09
N ALA A 704 -10.59 -12.04 39.79
CA ALA A 704 -11.05 -12.61 41.06
C ALA A 704 -11.76 -13.98 40.87
N ALA A 705 -12.45 -14.17 39.75
CA ALA A 705 -13.27 -15.35 39.48
C ALA A 705 -12.56 -16.42 38.63
N VAL A 706 -11.58 -16.03 37.80
CA VAL A 706 -10.85 -16.90 36.86
C VAL A 706 -9.35 -16.75 37.10
N PRO A 707 -8.77 -17.47 38.09
CA PRO A 707 -7.35 -17.37 38.43
C PRO A 707 -6.39 -17.78 37.31
N GLN A 708 -6.88 -18.46 36.27
CA GLN A 708 -6.10 -18.87 35.09
C GLN A 708 -5.92 -17.73 34.08
N LEU A 709 -6.67 -16.64 34.20
CA LEU A 709 -6.52 -15.48 33.33
C LEU A 709 -5.19 -14.80 33.62
N SER A 710 -4.36 -14.61 32.59
CA SER A 710 -3.07 -13.94 32.74
C SER A 710 -3.23 -12.50 33.23
N ASP A 711 -2.19 -11.98 33.88
CA ASP A 711 -2.07 -10.56 34.19
C ASP A 711 -2.06 -9.70 32.91
N SER A 712 -1.62 -10.23 31.77
CA SER A 712 -1.57 -9.50 30.50
C SER A 712 -2.83 -9.72 29.66
N VAL A 713 -3.94 -9.06 30.03
CA VAL A 713 -5.16 -9.05 29.21
C VAL A 713 -5.01 -8.04 28.07
N LEU A 714 -5.12 -8.52 26.83
CA LEU A 714 -4.91 -7.69 25.64
C LEU A 714 -6.17 -6.92 25.25
N TYR A 715 -7.32 -7.60 25.22
CA TYR A 715 -8.54 -7.05 24.65
C TYR A 715 -9.78 -7.43 25.46
N LYS A 716 -10.71 -6.48 25.53
CA LYS A 716 -12.07 -6.63 26.03
C LYS A 716 -13.05 -6.44 24.88
N TYR A 717 -13.92 -7.41 24.69
CA TYR A 717 -14.99 -7.39 23.69
C TYR A 717 -16.34 -7.41 24.38
N ILE A 718 -17.25 -6.52 23.97
CA ILE A 718 -18.63 -6.50 24.44
C ILE A 718 -19.56 -6.76 23.27
N PHE A 719 -20.35 -7.83 23.38
CA PHE A 719 -21.41 -8.16 22.47
C PHE A 719 -22.77 -7.94 23.13
N VAL A 720 -23.77 -7.59 22.33
CA VAL A 720 -25.16 -7.43 22.78
C VAL A 720 -26.10 -8.26 21.94
N ARG A 721 -27.16 -8.78 22.57
CA ARG A 721 -28.27 -9.41 21.86
C ARG A 721 -29.39 -8.38 21.63
N PRO A 722 -29.63 -7.94 20.38
CA PRO A 722 -30.63 -6.91 20.10
C PRO A 722 -32.05 -7.43 20.31
N ASP A 723 -32.92 -6.64 20.95
CA ASP A 723 -34.37 -6.82 20.87
C ASP A 723 -34.87 -6.28 19.52
N ARG A 724 -34.99 -7.16 18.53
CA ARG A 724 -35.37 -6.78 17.16
C ARG A 724 -36.76 -6.11 17.07
N ALA A 725 -37.64 -6.34 18.05
CA ALA A 725 -38.94 -5.68 18.10
C ALA A 725 -38.85 -4.22 18.56
N SER A 726 -37.74 -3.81 19.17
CA SER A 726 -37.52 -2.46 19.72
C SER A 726 -36.83 -1.48 18.76
N PHE A 727 -36.61 -1.90 17.51
CA PHE A 727 -35.89 -1.11 16.52
C PHE A 727 -36.68 0.14 16.17
N VAL A 728 -36.06 1.30 16.36
CA VAL A 728 -36.68 2.60 16.10
C VAL A 728 -35.66 3.55 15.49
N ASN A 729 -36.07 4.29 14.45
CA ASN A 729 -35.29 5.42 13.95
C ASN A 729 -35.47 6.58 14.93
N LEU A 730 -34.39 7.04 15.58
CA LEU A 730 -34.47 8.19 16.48
C LEU A 730 -34.53 9.50 15.69
N ASP A 731 -33.80 9.54 14.58
CA ASP A 731 -33.80 10.59 13.58
C ASP A 731 -33.55 9.98 12.19
N ILE A 732 -33.39 10.83 11.17
CA ILE A 732 -33.21 10.40 9.78
C ILE A 732 -31.93 9.56 9.59
N THR A 733 -30.90 9.82 10.39
CA THR A 733 -29.55 9.24 10.29
C THR A 733 -29.27 8.13 11.31
N THR A 734 -30.08 7.97 12.36
CA THR A 734 -29.77 7.04 13.46
C THR A 734 -30.85 6.02 13.75
N LEU A 735 -30.40 4.81 14.09
CA LEU A 735 -31.22 3.67 14.51
C LEU A 735 -30.88 3.31 15.95
N GLN A 736 -31.88 3.07 16.79
CA GLN A 736 -31.71 2.60 18.17
C GLN A 736 -32.49 1.31 18.43
N PHE A 737 -31.95 0.47 19.30
CA PHE A 737 -32.66 -0.68 19.87
C PHE A 737 -32.28 -0.92 21.34
N SER A 738 -33.16 -1.64 22.04
CA SER A 738 -32.95 -2.15 23.40
C SER A 738 -32.22 -3.50 23.37
N ILE A 739 -31.51 -3.80 24.46
CA ILE A 739 -30.67 -5.00 24.60
C ILE A 739 -31.35 -6.03 25.51
N THR A 740 -31.41 -7.28 25.05
CA THR A 740 -31.94 -8.41 25.84
C THR A 740 -30.87 -9.11 26.67
N ASP A 741 -29.61 -9.10 26.21
CA ASP A 741 -28.48 -9.74 26.87
C ASP A 741 -27.16 -9.05 26.51
N GLU A 742 -26.17 -9.13 27.41
CA GLU A 742 -24.81 -8.63 27.23
C GLU A 742 -23.84 -9.79 27.46
N LEU A 743 -22.87 -9.94 26.56
CA LEU A 743 -21.80 -10.92 26.66
C LEU A 743 -20.46 -10.18 26.63
N ILE A 744 -19.59 -10.50 27.58
CA ILE A 744 -18.26 -9.90 27.69
C ILE A 744 -17.21 -10.99 27.53
N TYR A 745 -16.17 -10.69 26.76
CA TYR A 745 -14.99 -11.53 26.62
C TYR A 745 -13.73 -10.74 26.95
N LEU A 746 -12.84 -11.34 27.73
CA LEU A 746 -11.49 -10.86 27.99
C LEU A 746 -10.51 -11.87 27.40
N VAL A 747 -9.66 -11.41 26.49
CA VAL A 747 -8.66 -12.24 25.81
C VAL A 747 -7.28 -11.84 26.30
N ASP A 748 -6.54 -12.79 26.86
CA ASP A 748 -5.18 -12.55 27.33
C ASP A 748 -4.10 -12.84 26.29
N ALA A 749 -2.86 -12.47 26.61
CA ALA A 749 -1.71 -12.66 25.72
C ALA A 749 -1.35 -14.14 25.46
N GLY A 750 -1.75 -15.04 26.35
CA GLY A 750 -1.64 -16.50 26.14
C GLY A 750 -2.78 -17.06 25.29
N GLY A 751 -3.74 -16.21 24.92
CA GLY A 751 -4.94 -16.54 24.17
C GLY A 751 -6.07 -17.09 25.04
N SER A 752 -5.94 -17.21 26.37
CA SER A 752 -7.05 -17.64 27.22
C SER A 752 -8.20 -16.64 27.14
N VAL A 753 -9.43 -17.14 27.25
CA VAL A 753 -10.63 -16.31 27.12
C VAL A 753 -11.48 -16.47 28.38
N ALA A 754 -11.65 -15.40 29.14
CA ALA A 754 -12.66 -15.33 30.20
C ALA A 754 -13.94 -14.72 29.62
N THR A 755 -15.10 -15.28 29.97
CA THR A 755 -16.40 -14.81 29.49
C THR A 755 -17.42 -14.67 30.60
N ARG A 756 -18.34 -13.71 30.45
CA ARG A 756 -19.48 -13.48 31.36
C ARG A 756 -20.72 -13.07 30.55
N THR A 757 -21.91 -13.40 31.05
CA THR A 757 -23.19 -12.89 30.52
C THR A 757 -23.95 -12.10 31.60
N LEU A 758 -25.13 -11.53 31.29
CA LEU A 758 -25.98 -10.95 32.34
C LEU A 758 -26.52 -12.00 33.32
N LYS A 759 -26.52 -13.28 32.94
CA LYS A 759 -27.14 -14.38 33.69
C LYS A 759 -26.13 -15.30 34.38
N GLU A 760 -24.89 -15.33 33.89
CA GLU A 760 -23.83 -16.22 34.35
C GLU A 760 -22.61 -15.42 34.76
N ASP A 761 -22.00 -15.80 35.88
CA ASP A 761 -20.74 -15.20 36.36
C ASP A 761 -19.56 -15.61 35.47
N TRP A 762 -18.40 -15.00 35.70
CA TRP A 762 -17.19 -15.24 34.93
C TRP A 762 -16.78 -16.73 34.93
N LYS A 763 -16.44 -17.21 33.74
CA LYS A 763 -15.86 -18.55 33.53
C LYS A 763 -14.78 -18.49 32.46
N LEU A 764 -13.88 -19.48 32.48
CA LEU A 764 -12.96 -19.72 31.38
C LEU A 764 -13.73 -20.42 30.24
N ALA A 765 -13.58 -19.92 29.01
CA ALA A 765 -14.26 -20.40 27.81
C ALA A 765 -13.49 -21.49 27.06
#